data_AF-A0A2E8S1D5-F1
#
_entry.id   AF-A0A2E8S1D5-F1
#
_cell.length_a   1.000
_cell.length_b   1.000
_cell.length_c   1.000
_cell.angle_alpha   90.00
_cell.angle_beta   90.00
_cell.angle_gamma   90.00
#
_symmetry.space_group_name_H-M   'P 1'
#
loop_
_entity.id
_entity.type
_entity.pdbx_description
1 polymer ?
#
loop_
_entity_poly.entity_id
_entity_poly.type
_entity_poly.pdbx_seq_one_letter_code
_entity_poly.pdbx_strand_id
1 'polypeptide(L)'
;MVLLAFMVFGRSGTISALYGAEPSTPETIMFEFMETQGFHYVRGGLLHIAAILTSCFLFLFYLQQAYAIPFSARTVQGAVESGSLVQTYQRLEGAIHNQVAATQTTFQFQNTLSEDVEVQCRLAMSSDALVDGFSYWNGDERIVGEVLEKAAATTVYQELTGMQRDPGILEQTGSTFRFSVYPVKPGETKPIEVRTTEVLQRAEGKISYRIPHENLPTGDVLLSLSFDITDDLPIENVETNGFNGTVRSLGPRHKKIVFEGKSSELSTDLQINYSLKADDHALRFVSYRDTDGDGSFMLLVSPKDHVTQDEVIGRDIVFVTDISGSMTGQALAQSKLGLSSILEKLQPEDHFNVIAFDDEAVPFYANLLPASDENRANANTRIAALKTRGGTNIKDALLTALNILEKSPNPERPKAVIFLTDGQGNNPAEVVLSEVRKKTRSVRIYSFGAGRGINRQFLERLARDNRGIATFIANDNQIEREMARLYDRISMPLMVDLELDIEGAQVHSIYPKRLPDLYRDGEVIVFGRYTNPGTAKIRVRGLVKGESKELNMDVTLPDHSDDYAHIEKLWANDRIDHLKELHQARGATELVSEITRLGIVYNLVTPYTTFLAVPESLKTDEIKEAIRRGRQGFDKKLIDTMKGIRLSQANIPPGDPVLTVVAPEDARKVVAYFPFGLVKRLQYDDIRNRWSVRFLVPRWVTDGVYNIRVQIVHSNGRMEWKSIEYTIDGTEPEFEAILPEYVEPGQRITIEVDPLEQVRTVEAYVIEDPRHSIRLTLDTETGLYSGELELPEEYELESLTIRIVVRDRARNRHEQDHEVILAITEEGCETTPPTTPVAPQTAALGSARSRSQDAEWFYGWTGCAWSNETDMEYCST
;
A
#
# COMPACT_ATOMS: atom_id res chain seq x y z
N MET A 1 7.10 -26.94 -35.83
CA MET A 1 8.35 -26.86 -36.62
C MET A 1 8.47 -25.56 -37.43
N VAL A 2 7.46 -25.08 -38.16
CA VAL A 2 7.51 -23.76 -38.85
C VAL A 2 7.66 -22.58 -37.87
N LEU A 3 6.99 -22.64 -36.72
CA LEU A 3 7.18 -21.68 -35.62
C LEU A 3 8.58 -21.73 -34.98
N LEU A 4 9.28 -22.87 -35.08
CA LEU A 4 10.64 -23.03 -34.54
C LEU A 4 11.71 -22.44 -35.48
N ALA A 5 11.46 -22.44 -36.80
CA ALA A 5 12.35 -21.85 -37.79
C ALA A 5 12.32 -20.31 -37.77
N PHE A 6 11.15 -19.71 -37.52
CA PHE A 6 11.02 -18.25 -37.40
C PHE A 6 11.72 -17.67 -36.16
N MET A 7 11.79 -18.43 -35.06
CA MET A 7 12.47 -17.98 -33.83
C MET A 7 14.00 -18.04 -33.92
N VAL A 8 14.58 -18.89 -34.77
CA VAL A 8 16.05 -19.08 -34.85
C VAL A 8 16.72 -18.08 -35.82
N PHE A 9 16.03 -17.62 -36.87
CA PHE A 9 16.63 -16.74 -37.89
C PHE A 9 16.36 -15.23 -37.71
N GLY A 10 15.56 -14.83 -36.72
CA GLY A 10 15.26 -13.41 -36.44
C GLY A 10 16.36 -12.63 -35.70
N ARG A 11 17.49 -13.25 -35.34
CA ARG A 11 18.58 -12.64 -34.57
C ARG A 11 19.96 -12.89 -35.20
N SER A 12 20.28 -12.19 -36.28
CA SER A 12 21.68 -11.87 -36.66
C SER A 12 21.69 -11.00 -37.91
N GLY A 13 21.60 -9.68 -37.75
CA GLY A 13 22.00 -8.73 -38.77
C GLY A 13 23.49 -8.42 -38.59
N THR A 14 24.36 -9.03 -39.40
CA THR A 14 25.69 -8.56 -39.82
C THR A 14 26.49 -9.69 -40.48
N ILE A 15 26.36 -9.88 -41.79
CA ILE A 15 27.49 -10.24 -42.65
C ILE A 15 27.37 -9.39 -43.91
N SER A 16 28.37 -8.53 -44.07
CA SER A 16 28.52 -7.59 -45.17
C SER A 16 29.03 -8.31 -46.42
N ALA A 17 28.66 -7.76 -47.57
CA ALA A 17 29.47 -7.62 -48.79
C ALA A 17 30.56 -8.68 -49.03
N LEU A 18 30.26 -9.66 -49.89
CA LEU A 18 31.16 -10.24 -50.90
C LEU A 18 30.32 -11.25 -51.70
N TYR A 19 30.38 -11.18 -53.03
CA TYR A 19 29.56 -11.88 -54.04
C TYR A 19 28.23 -11.22 -54.39
N GLY A 20 28.23 -10.50 -55.51
CA GLY A 20 27.02 -10.00 -56.15
C GLY A 20 26.21 -11.14 -56.75
N ALA A 21 24.99 -11.32 -56.24
CA ALA A 21 23.88 -12.02 -56.87
C ALA A 21 22.57 -11.43 -56.31
N GLU A 22 21.53 -11.31 -57.15
CA GLU A 22 20.23 -10.71 -56.82
C GLU A 22 19.49 -11.44 -55.69
N PRO A 23 18.60 -10.77 -54.92
CA PRO A 23 17.92 -11.38 -53.79
C PRO A 23 16.76 -12.27 -54.25
N SER A 24 16.87 -13.58 -54.04
CA SER A 24 15.75 -14.51 -54.14
C SER A 24 14.84 -14.43 -52.91
N THR A 25 13.53 -14.58 -53.11
CA THR A 25 12.51 -14.49 -52.06
C THR A 25 12.63 -15.64 -51.04
N PRO A 26 12.21 -15.46 -49.77
CA PRO A 26 12.29 -16.49 -48.72
C PRO A 26 11.60 -17.83 -49.08
N GLU A 27 10.60 -17.76 -49.97
CA GLU A 27 9.87 -18.90 -50.49
C GLU A 27 10.77 -19.83 -51.32
N THR A 28 11.67 -19.27 -52.15
CA THR A 28 12.56 -20.02 -53.04
C THR A 28 13.61 -20.83 -52.26
N ILE A 29 14.13 -20.27 -51.15
CA ILE A 29 15.11 -20.93 -50.27
C ILE A 29 14.47 -22.13 -49.53
N MET A 30 13.20 -22.00 -49.14
CA MET A 30 12.43 -23.09 -48.54
C MET A 30 12.16 -24.23 -49.53
N PHE A 31 11.95 -23.93 -50.81
CA PHE A 31 11.71 -24.93 -51.85
C PHE A 31 12.97 -25.74 -52.21
N GLU A 32 14.14 -25.10 -52.33
CA GLU A 32 15.42 -25.80 -52.58
C GLU A 32 15.84 -26.70 -51.40
N PHE A 33 15.51 -26.31 -50.16
CA PHE A 33 15.75 -27.12 -48.96
C PHE A 33 14.84 -28.36 -48.88
N MET A 34 13.63 -28.28 -49.44
CA MET A 34 12.67 -29.40 -49.44
C MET A 34 12.94 -30.42 -50.58
N GLU A 35 13.46 -29.98 -51.73
CA GLU A 35 13.89 -30.88 -52.81
C GLU A 35 15.17 -31.67 -52.45
N THR A 36 16.10 -31.06 -51.72
CA THR A 36 17.32 -31.74 -51.24
C THR A 36 17.05 -32.79 -50.15
N GLN A 37 15.85 -32.80 -49.54
CA GLN A 37 15.45 -33.73 -48.48
C GLN A 37 14.40 -34.77 -48.92
N GLY A 38 14.06 -34.85 -50.22
CA GLY A 38 13.29 -35.97 -50.78
C GLY A 38 11.79 -36.00 -50.44
N PHE A 39 11.17 -34.88 -50.08
CA PHE A 39 9.73 -34.81 -49.77
C PHE A 39 8.87 -34.61 -51.04
N HIS A 40 8.69 -35.67 -51.83
CA HIS A 40 7.80 -35.64 -53.01
C HIS A 40 6.37 -36.09 -52.70
N TYR A 41 5.66 -35.53 -51.70
CA TYR A 41 4.20 -35.80 -51.60
C TYR A 41 3.36 -34.87 -50.71
N VAL A 42 3.47 -33.54 -50.78
CA VAL A 42 2.46 -32.68 -50.11
C VAL A 42 2.22 -31.36 -50.86
N ARG A 43 1.88 -31.42 -52.16
CA ARG A 43 1.58 -30.20 -52.94
C ARG A 43 0.11 -29.76 -52.86
N GLY A 44 -0.82 -30.66 -52.57
CA GLY A 44 -2.27 -30.37 -52.57
C GLY A 44 -2.85 -29.95 -51.20
N GLY A 45 -2.41 -30.57 -50.11
CA GLY A 45 -3.00 -30.34 -48.77
C GLY A 45 -2.61 -29.01 -48.13
N LEU A 46 -1.36 -28.58 -48.34
CA LEU A 46 -0.82 -27.34 -47.74
C LEU A 46 -1.45 -26.07 -48.33
N LEU A 47 -1.81 -26.08 -49.61
CA LEU A 47 -2.50 -24.96 -50.27
C LEU A 47 -3.94 -24.79 -49.79
N HIS A 48 -4.65 -25.89 -49.49
CA HIS A 48 -5.99 -25.82 -48.90
C HIS A 48 -5.96 -25.37 -47.44
N ILE A 49 -5.00 -25.84 -46.64
CA ILE A 49 -4.86 -25.41 -45.25
C ILE A 49 -4.45 -23.93 -45.18
N ALA A 50 -3.54 -23.48 -46.05
CA ALA A 50 -3.18 -22.08 -46.14
C ALA A 50 -4.40 -21.22 -46.52
N ALA A 51 -5.18 -21.60 -47.54
CA ALA A 51 -6.37 -20.84 -47.95
C ALA A 51 -7.44 -20.76 -46.85
N ILE A 52 -7.67 -21.83 -46.09
CA ILE A 52 -8.61 -21.85 -44.97
C ILE A 52 -8.12 -20.95 -43.82
N LEU A 53 -6.82 -20.99 -43.51
CA LEU A 53 -6.23 -20.14 -42.48
C LEU A 53 -6.27 -18.66 -42.87
N THR A 54 -5.97 -18.31 -44.12
CA THR A 54 -6.05 -16.91 -44.59
C THR A 54 -7.50 -16.41 -44.60
N SER A 55 -8.46 -17.28 -44.96
CA SER A 55 -9.88 -16.93 -44.95
C SER A 55 -10.43 -16.77 -43.53
N CYS A 56 -10.00 -17.62 -42.58
CA CYS A 56 -10.29 -17.44 -41.15
C CYS A 56 -9.66 -16.16 -40.59
N PHE A 57 -8.43 -15.84 -41.00
CA PHE A 57 -7.74 -14.62 -40.55
C PHE A 57 -8.41 -13.36 -41.09
N LEU A 58 -8.84 -13.36 -42.36
CA LEU A 58 -9.61 -12.27 -42.96
C LEU A 58 -10.99 -12.12 -42.31
N PHE A 59 -11.66 -13.23 -41.97
CA PHE A 59 -12.95 -13.22 -41.29
C PHE A 59 -12.84 -12.70 -39.84
N LEU A 60 -11.80 -13.11 -39.11
CA LEU A 60 -11.47 -12.57 -37.78
C LEU A 60 -11.11 -11.08 -37.85
N PHE A 61 -10.35 -10.66 -38.87
CA PHE A 61 -9.99 -9.25 -39.08
C PHE A 61 -11.23 -8.40 -39.44
N TYR A 62 -12.15 -8.95 -40.21
CA TYR A 62 -13.42 -8.28 -40.57
C TYR A 62 -14.38 -8.20 -39.37
N LEU A 63 -14.44 -9.23 -38.52
CA LEU A 63 -15.17 -9.19 -37.25
C LEU A 63 -14.55 -8.18 -36.27
N GLN A 64 -13.22 -8.05 -36.25
CA GLN A 64 -12.52 -7.05 -35.44
C GLN A 64 -12.80 -5.61 -35.91
N GLN A 65 -13.02 -5.40 -37.20
CA GLN A 65 -13.43 -4.10 -37.75
C GLN A 65 -14.95 -3.83 -37.58
N ALA A 66 -15.79 -4.87 -37.59
CA ALA A 66 -17.24 -4.73 -37.47
C ALA A 66 -17.73 -4.52 -36.02
N TYR A 67 -16.95 -4.94 -35.01
CA TYR A 67 -17.21 -4.65 -33.59
C TYR A 67 -16.42 -3.45 -33.04
N ALA A 68 -15.67 -2.74 -33.89
CA ALA A 68 -15.10 -1.44 -33.54
C ALA A 68 -16.22 -0.38 -33.56
N ILE A 69 -17.08 -0.39 -32.53
CA ILE A 69 -17.82 0.81 -32.15
C ILE A 69 -16.74 1.87 -31.88
N PRO A 70 -16.79 3.05 -32.52
CA PRO A 70 -15.83 4.10 -32.23
C PRO A 70 -16.16 4.63 -30.83
N PHE A 71 -15.63 3.99 -29.79
CA PHE A 71 -15.62 4.57 -28.46
C PHE A 71 -14.70 5.77 -28.54
N SER A 72 -15.28 6.95 -28.43
CA SER A 72 -14.53 8.20 -28.34
C SER A 72 -13.88 8.28 -26.95
N ALA A 73 -12.92 7.39 -26.67
CA ALA A 73 -12.10 7.47 -25.47
C ALA A 73 -11.16 8.67 -25.62
N ARG A 74 -11.64 9.86 -25.23
CA ARG A 74 -10.77 11.01 -25.00
C ARG A 74 -9.90 10.68 -23.78
N THR A 75 -8.70 10.19 -24.02
CA THR A 75 -7.65 10.16 -22.99
C THR A 75 -7.21 11.61 -22.76
N VAL A 76 -7.65 12.19 -21.65
CA VAL A 76 -7.32 13.57 -21.26
C VAL A 76 -6.27 13.54 -20.16
N GLN A 77 -5.25 14.37 -20.31
CA GLN A 77 -4.08 14.42 -19.45
C GLN A 77 -4.16 15.67 -18.56
N GLY A 78 -4.31 15.49 -17.25
CA GLY A 78 -4.27 16.56 -16.24
C GLY A 78 -5.52 16.55 -15.36
N ALA A 79 -5.43 17.08 -14.13
CA ALA A 79 -6.57 17.27 -13.23
C ALA A 79 -7.77 17.80 -14.02
N VAL A 80 -8.92 17.12 -13.87
CA VAL A 80 -10.05 17.12 -14.81
C VAL A 80 -10.35 18.50 -15.41
N GLU A 81 -9.88 18.73 -16.64
CA GLU A 81 -10.43 19.70 -17.57
C GLU A 81 -10.74 18.99 -18.89
N SER A 82 -11.71 18.09 -18.86
CA SER A 82 -12.57 17.85 -20.02
C SER A 82 -13.96 18.31 -19.62
N GLY A 83 -14.59 19.17 -20.42
CA GLY A 83 -15.89 19.81 -20.13
C GLY A 83 -17.10 18.87 -19.98
N SER A 84 -16.88 17.60 -19.64
CA SER A 84 -17.86 16.56 -19.37
C SER A 84 -18.09 16.28 -17.87
N LEU A 85 -17.06 16.45 -17.03
CA LEU A 85 -17.10 16.18 -15.59
C LEU A 85 -16.50 17.37 -14.84
N VAL A 86 -17.20 17.85 -13.82
CA VAL A 86 -16.75 18.95 -12.98
C VAL A 86 -16.48 18.44 -11.57
N GLN A 87 -15.29 18.68 -11.05
CA GLN A 87 -15.03 18.45 -9.63
C GLN A 87 -15.69 19.58 -8.84
N THR A 88 -16.60 19.24 -7.94
CA THR A 88 -17.41 20.21 -7.17
C THR A 88 -16.90 20.42 -5.75
N TYR A 89 -16.18 19.42 -5.22
CA TYR A 89 -15.64 19.46 -3.86
C TYR A 89 -14.43 18.55 -3.72
N GLN A 90 -13.49 18.94 -2.86
CA GLN A 90 -12.41 18.08 -2.38
C GLN A 90 -12.24 18.24 -0.87
N ARG A 91 -12.09 17.12 -0.18
CA ARG A 91 -11.87 17.08 1.27
C ARG A 91 -10.69 16.22 1.61
N LEU A 92 -9.86 16.73 2.50
CA LEU A 92 -8.68 16.05 3.00
C LEU A 92 -8.77 15.96 4.51
N GLU A 93 -8.91 14.73 4.99
CA GLU A 93 -8.97 14.42 6.42
C GLU A 93 -7.78 13.54 6.73
N GLY A 94 -6.97 13.92 7.72
CA GLY A 94 -5.77 13.16 8.03
C GLY A 94 -5.35 13.26 9.47
N ALA A 95 -4.48 12.33 9.85
CA ALA A 95 -3.78 12.33 11.12
C ALA A 95 -2.29 12.11 10.87
N ILE A 96 -1.47 12.90 11.54
CA ILE A 96 -0.03 12.70 11.60
C ILE A 96 0.27 12.26 13.03
N HIS A 97 0.79 11.05 13.18
CA HIS A 97 1.15 10.50 14.48
C HIS A 97 2.59 9.98 14.43
N ASN A 98 3.49 10.59 15.22
CA ASN A 98 4.91 10.24 15.26
C ASN A 98 5.52 10.10 13.85
N GLN A 99 5.39 11.17 13.05
CA GLN A 99 5.84 11.26 11.66
C GLN A 99 5.11 10.35 10.65
N VAL A 100 4.16 9.50 11.05
CA VAL A 100 3.35 8.75 10.09
C VAL A 100 2.08 9.52 9.76
N ALA A 101 1.91 9.89 8.50
CA ALA A 101 0.72 10.55 7.99
C ALA A 101 -0.24 9.53 7.37
N ALA A 102 -1.46 9.44 7.90
CA ALA A 102 -2.57 8.75 7.28
C ALA A 102 -3.57 9.79 6.77
N THR A 103 -3.85 9.79 5.46
CA THR A 103 -4.72 10.78 4.82
C THR A 103 -5.82 10.08 4.04
N GLN A 104 -7.05 10.58 4.18
CA GLN A 104 -8.20 10.25 3.38
C GLN A 104 -8.56 11.46 2.52
N THR A 105 -8.49 11.29 1.19
CA THR A 105 -8.91 12.31 0.24
C THR A 105 -10.23 11.91 -0.39
N THR A 106 -11.26 12.74 -0.22
CA THR A 106 -12.55 12.61 -0.91
C THR A 106 -12.60 13.59 -2.07
N PHE A 107 -12.84 13.08 -3.28
CA PHE A 107 -13.11 13.83 -4.49
C PHE A 107 -14.60 13.73 -4.79
N GLN A 108 -15.25 14.84 -5.15
CA GLN A 108 -16.65 14.83 -5.57
C GLN A 108 -16.77 15.32 -7.01
N PHE A 109 -17.15 14.44 -7.92
CA PHE A 109 -17.34 14.77 -9.34
C PHE A 109 -18.83 14.85 -9.67
N GLN A 110 -19.21 15.78 -10.54
CA GLN A 110 -20.55 15.89 -11.10
C GLN A 110 -20.50 15.75 -12.61
N ASN A 111 -21.35 14.88 -13.16
CA ASN A 111 -21.53 14.78 -14.61
C ASN A 111 -22.52 15.84 -15.08
N THR A 112 -22.04 16.76 -15.92
CA THR A 112 -22.86 17.85 -16.48
C THR A 112 -23.38 17.54 -17.88
N LEU A 113 -23.06 16.38 -18.45
CA LEU A 113 -23.54 15.94 -19.75
C LEU A 113 -24.86 15.18 -19.65
N SER A 114 -25.46 14.93 -20.81
CA SER A 114 -26.66 14.11 -20.99
C SER A 114 -26.36 12.63 -21.25
N GLU A 115 -25.10 12.22 -21.18
CA GLU A 115 -24.64 10.83 -21.38
C GLU A 115 -23.86 10.33 -20.16
N ASP A 116 -23.74 9.01 -20.03
CA ASP A 116 -22.90 8.38 -19.01
C ASP A 116 -21.43 8.64 -19.28
N VAL A 117 -20.67 8.97 -18.23
CA VAL A 117 -19.25 9.31 -18.34
C VAL A 117 -18.42 8.52 -17.35
N GLU A 118 -17.15 8.30 -17.69
CA GLU A 118 -16.16 7.73 -16.78
C GLU A 118 -15.37 8.85 -16.11
N VAL A 119 -15.26 8.81 -14.78
CA VAL A 119 -14.29 9.63 -14.05
C VAL A 119 -12.94 8.96 -14.18
N GLN A 120 -11.93 9.71 -14.63
CA GLN A 120 -10.53 9.30 -14.56
C GLN A 120 -9.72 10.40 -13.87
N CYS A 121 -8.99 10.03 -12.83
CA CYS A 121 -8.14 10.96 -12.09
C CYS A 121 -6.75 10.38 -11.87
N ARG A 122 -5.73 11.23 -11.93
CA ARG A 122 -4.34 10.88 -11.67
C ARG A 122 -3.88 11.59 -10.40
N LEU A 123 -3.24 10.84 -9.51
CA LEU A 123 -2.67 11.33 -8.26
C LEU A 123 -1.16 11.18 -8.32
N ALA A 124 -0.46 12.30 -8.16
CA ALA A 124 0.98 12.32 -7.93
C ALA A 124 1.26 12.16 -6.44
N MET A 125 2.17 11.26 -6.09
CA MET A 125 2.45 10.94 -4.70
C MET A 125 3.95 11.03 -4.43
N SER A 126 4.31 11.19 -3.16
CA SER A 126 5.70 11.00 -2.75
C SER A 126 6.12 9.55 -3.05
N SER A 127 7.43 9.30 -3.22
CA SER A 127 7.93 7.93 -3.44
C SER A 127 7.63 6.98 -2.29
N ASP A 128 7.41 7.55 -1.10
CA ASP A 128 7.30 6.84 0.17
C ASP A 128 5.83 6.73 0.62
N ALA A 129 4.90 7.28 -0.17
CA ALA A 129 3.47 7.16 0.06
C ALA A 129 2.91 5.90 -0.59
N LEU A 130 2.12 5.16 0.19
CA LEU A 130 1.37 4.00 -0.26
C LEU A 130 -0.13 4.33 -0.34
N VAL A 131 -0.82 3.70 -1.29
CA VAL A 131 -2.29 3.74 -1.40
C VAL A 131 -2.84 2.45 -0.83
N ASP A 132 -3.64 2.56 0.24
CA ASP A 132 -4.15 1.41 1.01
C ASP A 132 -5.66 1.43 1.22
N GLY A 133 -6.37 2.26 0.46
CA GLY A 133 -7.83 2.28 0.43
C GLY A 133 -8.36 3.00 -0.79
N PHE A 134 -9.43 2.44 -1.35
CA PHE A 134 -10.19 3.01 -2.45
C PHE A 134 -11.67 2.70 -2.24
N SER A 135 -12.53 3.70 -2.38
CA SER A 135 -13.98 3.48 -2.37
C SER A 135 -14.69 4.58 -3.16
N TYR A 136 -15.93 4.34 -3.55
CA TYR A 136 -16.80 5.37 -4.12
C TYR A 136 -18.24 5.13 -3.68
N TRP A 137 -19.12 6.08 -3.97
CA TRP A 137 -20.52 6.00 -3.61
C TRP A 137 -21.42 5.85 -4.82
N ASN A 138 -22.42 4.98 -4.68
CA ASN A 138 -23.58 4.86 -5.55
C ASN A 138 -24.82 5.25 -4.75
N GLY A 139 -25.26 6.50 -4.90
CA GLY A 139 -26.25 7.07 -3.98
C GLY A 139 -25.71 7.03 -2.54
N ASP A 140 -26.40 6.32 -1.65
CA ASP A 140 -26.02 6.17 -0.25
C ASP A 140 -25.13 4.93 0.03
N GLU A 141 -24.96 4.05 -0.97
CA GLU A 141 -24.15 2.83 -0.82
C GLU A 141 -22.67 3.14 -1.05
N ARG A 142 -21.82 2.83 -0.06
CA ARG A 142 -20.36 2.92 -0.19
C ARG A 142 -19.81 1.61 -0.73
N ILE A 143 -19.24 1.66 -1.93
CA ILE A 143 -18.60 0.51 -2.58
C ILE A 143 -17.11 0.55 -2.24
N VAL A 144 -16.65 -0.44 -1.46
CA VAL A 144 -15.26 -0.55 -1.02
C VAL A 144 -14.48 -1.40 -2.01
N GLY A 145 -13.31 -0.90 -2.42
CA GLY A 145 -12.39 -1.63 -3.28
C GLY A 145 -11.59 -2.67 -2.50
N GLU A 146 -11.31 -3.78 -3.17
CA GLU A 146 -10.47 -4.86 -2.67
C GLU A 146 -9.23 -4.98 -3.58
N VAL A 147 -8.07 -5.28 -3.00
CA VAL A 147 -6.87 -5.51 -3.81
C VAL A 147 -6.88 -6.91 -4.41
N LEU A 148 -6.69 -6.96 -5.72
CA LEU A 148 -6.59 -8.19 -6.51
C LEU A 148 -5.35 -8.15 -7.40
N GLU A 149 -5.00 -9.30 -7.98
CA GLU A 149 -4.04 -9.35 -9.09
C GLU A 149 -4.50 -8.42 -10.23
N LYS A 150 -3.58 -7.61 -10.73
CA LYS A 150 -3.87 -6.55 -11.71
C LYS A 150 -4.56 -7.07 -12.97
N ALA A 151 -4.11 -8.20 -13.51
CA ALA A 151 -4.70 -8.78 -14.72
C ALA A 151 -6.16 -9.18 -14.49
N ALA A 152 -6.45 -9.92 -13.41
CA ALA A 152 -7.80 -10.36 -13.06
C ALA A 152 -8.75 -9.17 -12.84
N ALA A 153 -8.34 -8.19 -12.05
CA ALA A 153 -9.15 -6.99 -11.81
C ALA A 153 -9.41 -6.17 -13.08
N THR A 154 -8.41 -6.04 -13.96
CA THR A 154 -8.57 -5.33 -15.23
C THR A 154 -9.60 -6.03 -16.12
N THR A 155 -9.58 -7.36 -16.18
CA THR A 155 -10.58 -8.14 -16.93
C THR A 155 -11.99 -7.91 -16.39
N VAL A 156 -12.19 -8.04 -15.08
CA VAL A 156 -13.52 -7.83 -14.45
C VAL A 156 -14.01 -6.40 -14.67
N TYR A 157 -13.12 -5.40 -14.55
CA TYR A 157 -13.46 -4.01 -14.82
C TYR A 157 -13.92 -3.80 -16.26
N GLN A 158 -13.15 -4.29 -17.25
CA GLN A 158 -13.49 -4.15 -18.67
C GLN A 158 -14.80 -4.85 -19.04
N GLU A 159 -15.06 -6.01 -18.44
CA GLU A 159 -16.29 -6.75 -18.65
C GLU A 159 -17.51 -5.99 -18.13
N LEU A 160 -17.44 -5.49 -16.89
CA LEU A 160 -18.52 -4.72 -16.26
C LEU A 160 -18.76 -3.38 -16.97
N THR A 161 -17.71 -2.65 -17.31
CA THR A 161 -17.83 -1.39 -18.06
C THR A 161 -18.39 -1.61 -19.47
N GLY A 162 -18.02 -2.71 -20.14
CA GLY A 162 -18.62 -3.13 -21.42
C GLY A 162 -20.12 -3.42 -21.32
N MET A 163 -20.59 -3.84 -20.14
CA MET A 163 -22.01 -4.02 -19.83
C MET A 163 -22.72 -2.75 -19.31
N GLN A 164 -22.07 -1.58 -19.38
CA GLN A 164 -22.57 -0.31 -18.84
C GLN A 164 -22.87 -0.36 -17.32
N ARG A 165 -22.07 -1.13 -16.58
CA ARG A 165 -22.19 -1.29 -15.13
C ARG A 165 -21.21 -0.41 -14.39
N ASP A 166 -21.40 -0.34 -13.07
CA ASP A 166 -20.79 0.63 -12.19
C ASP A 166 -19.59 0.15 -11.36
N PRO A 167 -18.45 -0.33 -11.94
CA PRO A 167 -17.26 -0.65 -11.16
C PRO A 167 -16.33 0.57 -10.96
N GLY A 168 -15.42 0.45 -9.99
CA GLY A 168 -14.27 1.32 -9.83
C GLY A 168 -12.97 0.53 -9.83
N ILE A 169 -11.88 1.14 -10.32
CA ILE A 169 -10.53 0.56 -10.29
C ILE A 169 -9.51 1.62 -9.90
N LEU A 170 -8.51 1.28 -9.08
CA LEU A 170 -7.37 2.15 -8.78
C LEU A 170 -6.05 1.39 -8.90
N GLU A 171 -5.20 1.85 -9.82
CA GLU A 171 -3.95 1.20 -10.20
C GLU A 171 -2.74 2.16 -10.14
N GLN A 172 -1.56 1.58 -10.00
CA GLN A 172 -0.30 2.31 -10.17
C GLN A 172 0.08 2.37 -11.66
N THR A 173 0.42 3.58 -12.13
CA THR A 173 0.96 3.86 -13.46
C THR A 173 2.28 4.64 -13.32
N GLY A 174 3.42 3.93 -13.40
CA GLY A 174 4.73 4.53 -13.15
C GLY A 174 4.86 5.04 -11.71
N SER A 175 5.18 6.33 -11.55
CA SER A 175 5.26 7.01 -10.25
C SER A 175 3.95 7.68 -9.82
N THR A 176 2.85 7.43 -10.52
CA THR A 176 1.54 8.03 -10.23
C THR A 176 0.50 6.95 -10.01
N PHE A 177 -0.57 7.29 -9.32
CA PHE A 177 -1.75 6.44 -9.20
C PHE A 177 -2.85 6.98 -10.11
N ARG A 178 -3.65 6.09 -10.67
CA ARG A 178 -4.82 6.44 -11.46
C ARG A 178 -6.01 5.67 -10.91
N PHE A 179 -7.12 6.37 -10.71
CA PHE A 179 -8.40 5.72 -10.49
C PHE A 179 -9.36 6.02 -11.64
N SER A 180 -10.22 5.04 -11.91
CA SER A 180 -11.34 5.15 -12.83
C SER A 180 -12.62 4.66 -12.15
N VAL A 181 -13.73 5.39 -12.33
CA VAL A 181 -15.06 5.00 -11.88
C VAL A 181 -16.05 5.30 -13.00
N TYR A 182 -16.76 4.26 -13.44
CA TYR A 182 -17.76 4.34 -14.52
C TYR A 182 -18.99 3.55 -14.11
N PRO A 183 -20.21 3.92 -14.56
CA PRO A 183 -20.56 5.24 -15.07
C PRO A 183 -20.85 6.22 -13.93
N VAL A 184 -20.71 7.50 -14.26
CA VAL A 184 -21.39 8.59 -13.58
C VAL A 184 -22.51 9.05 -14.50
N LYS A 185 -23.76 8.85 -14.08
CA LYS A 185 -24.96 9.15 -14.86
C LYS A 185 -25.16 10.66 -15.04
N PRO A 186 -25.93 11.10 -16.05
CA PRO A 186 -26.27 12.51 -16.24
C PRO A 186 -26.80 13.18 -14.97
N GLY A 187 -26.15 14.26 -14.54
CA GLY A 187 -26.49 15.01 -13.33
C GLY A 187 -26.10 14.33 -12.01
N GLU A 188 -25.58 13.09 -12.03
CA GLU A 188 -25.12 12.38 -10.85
C GLU A 188 -23.89 13.07 -10.24
N THR A 189 -23.85 13.08 -8.92
CA THR A 189 -22.67 13.45 -8.14
C THR A 189 -22.06 12.20 -7.55
N LYS A 190 -20.77 11.97 -7.82
CA LYS A 190 -20.01 10.78 -7.43
C LYS A 190 -18.89 11.14 -6.45
N PRO A 191 -19.07 10.88 -5.15
CA PRO A 191 -17.98 10.87 -4.19
C PRO A 191 -17.05 9.67 -4.43
N ILE A 192 -15.75 9.92 -4.43
CA ILE A 192 -14.67 8.92 -4.56
C ILE A 192 -13.64 9.20 -3.48
N GLU A 193 -13.21 8.17 -2.77
CA GLU A 193 -12.27 8.25 -1.66
C GLU A 193 -11.01 7.42 -1.95
N VAL A 194 -9.86 8.03 -1.66
CA VAL A 194 -8.55 7.38 -1.69
C VAL A 194 -7.89 7.58 -0.32
N ARG A 195 -7.39 6.48 0.26
CA ARG A 195 -6.61 6.51 1.50
C ARG A 195 -5.13 6.25 1.22
N THR A 196 -4.30 7.05 1.88
CA THR A 196 -2.86 7.07 1.67
C THR A 196 -2.13 7.10 3.00
N THR A 197 -1.01 6.40 3.09
CA THR A 197 -0.13 6.42 4.26
C THR A 197 1.30 6.74 3.84
N GLU A 198 2.01 7.58 4.57
CA GLU A 198 3.43 7.87 4.32
C GLU A 198 4.18 8.20 5.61
N VAL A 199 5.51 7.98 5.62
CA VAL A 199 6.38 8.45 6.70
C VAL A 199 7.01 9.78 6.31
N LEU A 200 6.80 10.79 7.14
CA LEU A 200 7.30 12.15 6.94
C LEU A 200 8.73 12.26 7.45
N GLN A 201 9.67 12.47 6.54
CA GLN A 201 11.08 12.66 6.90
C GLN A 201 11.32 14.06 7.45
N ARG A 202 12.17 14.16 8.49
CA ARG A 202 12.70 15.45 8.97
C ARG A 202 13.81 15.95 8.04
N ALA A 203 13.70 17.20 7.63
CA ALA A 203 14.73 17.91 6.88
C ALA A 203 14.87 19.35 7.41
N GLU A 204 16.11 19.81 7.57
CA GLU A 204 16.42 21.17 8.08
C GLU A 204 15.67 21.48 9.41
N GLY A 205 15.54 20.49 10.27
CA GLY A 205 14.85 20.61 11.57
C GLY A 205 13.32 20.62 11.51
N LYS A 206 12.70 20.53 10.32
CA LYS A 206 11.24 20.51 10.14
C LYS A 206 10.76 19.16 9.60
N ILE A 207 9.56 18.76 9.97
CA ILE A 207 8.82 17.64 9.38
C ILE A 207 7.74 18.23 8.47
N SER A 208 7.68 17.76 7.23
CA SER A 208 6.87 18.35 6.17
C SER A 208 5.91 17.32 5.58
N TYR A 209 4.61 17.59 5.70
CA TYR A 209 3.57 16.93 4.92
C TYR A 209 3.22 17.79 3.71
N ARG A 210 3.14 17.21 2.52
CA ARG A 210 2.96 17.94 1.25
C ARG A 210 1.91 17.29 0.37
N ILE A 211 1.04 18.12 -0.18
CA ILE A 211 0.09 17.75 -1.21
C ILE A 211 0.44 18.52 -2.48
N PRO A 212 0.90 17.83 -3.53
CA PRO A 212 1.25 18.45 -4.80
C PRO A 212 0.08 19.29 -5.35
N HIS A 213 0.38 20.48 -5.87
CA HIS A 213 -0.61 21.35 -6.51
C HIS A 213 -1.37 20.64 -7.64
N GLU A 214 -0.70 19.74 -8.36
CA GLU A 214 -1.29 18.93 -9.43
C GLU A 214 -2.37 17.93 -8.97
N ASN A 215 -2.48 17.65 -7.67
CA ASN A 215 -3.56 16.86 -7.07
C ASN A 215 -4.75 17.71 -6.60
N LEU A 216 -4.64 19.03 -6.69
CA LEU A 216 -5.71 19.94 -6.32
C LEU A 216 -6.66 20.13 -7.51
N PRO A 217 -7.92 20.50 -7.26
CA PRO A 217 -8.86 20.76 -8.34
C PRO A 217 -8.45 22.02 -9.10
N THR A 218 -8.69 22.04 -10.41
CA THR A 218 -8.63 23.25 -11.22
C THR A 218 -9.94 24.05 -11.11
N GLY A 219 -9.85 25.38 -11.16
CA GLY A 219 -11.02 26.26 -11.11
C GLY A 219 -11.51 26.60 -9.69
N ASP A 220 -12.78 26.97 -9.59
CA ASP A 220 -13.43 27.55 -8.39
C ASP A 220 -14.09 26.45 -7.52
N VAL A 221 -13.30 25.45 -7.09
CA VAL A 221 -13.80 24.27 -6.36
C VAL A 221 -13.64 24.46 -4.84
N LEU A 222 -14.64 24.06 -4.06
CA LEU A 222 -14.55 24.10 -2.61
C LEU A 222 -13.56 23.04 -2.11
N LEU A 223 -12.57 23.48 -1.34
CA LEU A 223 -11.56 22.63 -0.71
C LEU A 223 -11.71 22.73 0.81
N SER A 224 -11.69 21.59 1.48
CA SER A 224 -11.58 21.52 2.94
C SER A 224 -10.44 20.60 3.36
N LEU A 225 -9.74 21.00 4.42
CA LEU A 225 -8.63 20.24 4.98
C LEU A 225 -8.77 20.22 6.50
N SER A 226 -8.63 19.05 7.12
CA SER A 226 -8.60 18.87 8.57
C SER A 226 -7.53 17.84 8.94
N PHE A 227 -6.50 18.28 9.66
CA PHE A 227 -5.42 17.42 10.11
C PHE A 227 -5.24 17.48 11.63
N ASP A 228 -5.10 16.33 12.26
CA ASP A 228 -4.69 16.19 13.65
C ASP A 228 -3.22 15.75 13.69
N ILE A 229 -2.35 16.55 14.30
CA ILE A 229 -0.92 16.26 14.47
C ILE A 229 -0.67 15.91 15.93
N THR A 230 -0.18 14.70 16.16
CA THR A 230 0.13 14.17 17.49
C THR A 230 1.53 13.61 17.49
N ASP A 231 2.28 13.86 18.56
CA ASP A 231 3.65 13.35 18.69
C ASP A 231 3.99 13.13 20.17
N ASP A 232 4.84 12.15 20.46
CA ASP A 232 5.33 11.88 21.81
C ASP A 232 6.20 13.03 22.35
N LEU A 233 6.76 13.84 21.46
CA LEU A 233 7.52 15.04 21.78
C LEU A 233 6.64 16.29 21.66
N PRO A 234 6.91 17.33 22.46
CA PRO A 234 6.19 18.59 22.31
C PRO A 234 6.36 19.19 20.91
N ILE A 235 5.24 19.56 20.28
CA ILE A 235 5.19 20.24 18.98
C ILE A 235 5.35 21.74 19.22
N GLU A 236 6.44 22.32 18.71
CA GLU A 236 6.79 23.74 18.91
C GLU A 236 6.12 24.64 17.88
N ASN A 237 6.56 24.54 16.62
CA ASN A 237 6.07 25.38 15.54
C ASN A 237 5.23 24.56 14.58
N VAL A 238 4.17 25.17 14.05
CA VAL A 238 3.36 24.63 12.97
C VAL A 238 3.08 25.77 11.99
N GLU A 239 3.45 25.57 10.74
CA GLU A 239 3.32 26.52 9.65
C GLU A 239 2.58 25.86 8.49
N THR A 240 1.67 26.60 7.87
CA THR A 240 0.96 26.18 6.66
C THR A 240 1.46 27.01 5.48
N ASN A 241 1.97 26.36 4.43
CA ASN A 241 2.41 27.03 3.21
C ASN A 241 1.49 26.62 2.04
N GLY A 242 1.26 27.55 1.13
CA GLY A 242 0.37 27.37 -0.02
C GLY A 242 -1.12 27.54 0.30
N PHE A 243 -1.50 27.62 1.58
CA PHE A 243 -2.86 27.93 2.04
C PHE A 243 -2.86 28.62 3.41
N ASN A 244 -3.94 29.32 3.71
CA ASN A 244 -4.14 30.02 4.99
C ASN A 244 -4.85 29.10 6.00
N GLY A 245 -4.15 28.06 6.47
CA GLY A 245 -4.68 27.13 7.46
C GLY A 245 -4.78 27.74 8.86
N THR A 246 -5.87 27.46 9.57
CA THR A 246 -6.00 27.80 10.99
C THR A 246 -5.40 26.70 11.84
N VAL A 247 -4.32 27.00 12.56
CA VAL A 247 -3.70 26.09 13.53
C VAL A 247 -4.31 26.31 14.91
N ARG A 248 -4.85 25.25 15.51
CA ARG A 248 -5.36 25.21 16.88
C ARG A 248 -4.46 24.33 17.74
N SER A 249 -4.01 24.84 18.88
CA SER A 249 -3.27 24.05 19.86
C SER A 249 -4.25 23.35 20.80
N LEU A 250 -4.26 22.02 20.80
CA LEU A 250 -5.06 21.20 21.72
C LEU A 250 -4.22 20.68 22.90
N GLY A 251 -2.91 20.78 22.81
CA GLY A 251 -1.96 20.52 23.89
C GLY A 251 -0.52 20.79 23.43
N PRO A 252 0.48 20.52 24.28
CA PRO A 252 1.88 20.57 23.89
C PRO A 252 2.22 19.51 22.83
N ARG A 253 1.50 18.38 22.81
CA ARG A 253 1.74 17.22 21.92
C ARG A 253 0.65 17.01 20.86
N HIS A 254 -0.31 17.93 20.76
CA HIS A 254 -1.44 17.80 19.85
C HIS A 254 -1.82 19.16 19.24
N LYS A 255 -1.77 19.24 17.91
CA LYS A 255 -2.18 20.40 17.12
C LYS A 255 -3.24 19.96 16.11
N LYS A 256 -4.19 20.83 15.83
CA LYS A 256 -5.21 20.62 14.79
C LYS A 256 -5.14 21.72 13.77
N ILE A 257 -5.12 21.37 12.49
CA ILE A 257 -5.09 22.31 11.37
C ILE A 257 -6.40 22.18 10.62
N VAL A 258 -7.07 23.31 10.36
CA VAL A 258 -8.30 23.34 9.58
C VAL A 258 -8.19 24.43 8.51
N PHE A 259 -8.61 24.12 7.30
CA PHE A 259 -8.74 25.07 6.21
C PHE A 259 -10.02 24.79 5.43
N GLU A 260 -10.67 25.86 4.98
CA GLU A 260 -11.82 25.81 4.08
C GLU A 260 -11.70 27.02 3.14
N GLY A 261 -11.71 26.78 1.83
CA GLY A 261 -11.46 27.81 0.84
C GLY A 261 -11.66 27.30 -0.59
N LYS A 262 -11.35 28.15 -1.58
CA LYS A 262 -11.47 27.78 -3.00
C LYS A 262 -10.12 27.39 -3.58
N SER A 263 -10.09 26.38 -4.44
CA SER A 263 -8.87 25.93 -5.13
C SER A 263 -8.25 26.99 -6.05
N SER A 264 -9.06 27.90 -6.60
CA SER A 264 -8.57 29.01 -7.43
C SER A 264 -7.69 30.02 -6.69
N GLU A 265 -7.74 30.03 -5.37
CA GLU A 265 -6.90 30.86 -4.50
C GLU A 265 -5.53 30.19 -4.23
N LEU A 266 -5.33 28.95 -4.68
CA LEU A 266 -4.15 28.12 -4.41
C LEU A 266 -3.30 28.00 -5.68
N SER A 267 -2.07 28.47 -5.62
CA SER A 267 -1.13 28.49 -6.75
C SER A 267 0.11 27.61 -6.56
N THR A 268 0.22 26.95 -5.41
CA THR A 268 1.36 26.12 -5.02
C THR A 268 0.89 24.90 -4.24
N ASP A 269 1.81 24.01 -3.90
CA ASP A 269 1.52 22.84 -3.08
C ASP A 269 1.00 23.24 -1.70
N LEU A 270 0.12 22.42 -1.14
CA LEU A 270 -0.29 22.58 0.25
C LEU A 270 0.74 21.88 1.13
N GLN A 271 1.35 22.62 2.04
CA GLN A 271 2.35 22.07 2.94
C GLN A 271 2.01 22.38 4.39
N ILE A 272 2.13 21.37 5.22
CA ILE A 272 2.08 21.47 6.68
C ILE A 272 3.49 21.18 7.17
N ASN A 273 4.13 22.20 7.74
CA ASN A 273 5.46 22.09 8.31
C ASN A 273 5.35 22.20 9.83
N TYR A 274 5.95 21.27 10.56
CA TYR A 274 6.04 21.38 12.01
C TYR A 274 7.43 21.02 12.52
N SER A 275 7.77 21.56 13.69
CA SER A 275 8.99 21.20 14.40
C SER A 275 8.65 20.62 15.75
N LEU A 276 9.43 19.64 16.16
CA LEU A 276 9.38 19.10 17.51
C LEU A 276 10.39 19.86 18.36
N LYS A 277 10.10 19.98 19.65
CA LYS A 277 11.06 20.48 20.63
C LYS A 277 12.32 19.65 20.53
N ALA A 278 13.46 20.33 20.38
CA ALA A 278 14.76 19.70 20.23
C ALA A 278 14.90 18.54 21.22
N ASP A 279 15.05 17.36 20.65
CA ASP A 279 15.15 16.13 21.41
C ASP A 279 16.58 15.60 21.30
N ASP A 280 17.15 15.20 22.45
CA ASP A 280 18.47 14.60 22.52
C ASP A 280 18.43 13.11 22.11
N HIS A 281 17.27 12.60 21.67
CA HIS A 281 17.12 11.22 21.23
C HIS A 281 17.50 11.10 19.76
N ALA A 282 18.60 10.40 19.52
CA ALA A 282 19.06 10.05 18.18
C ALA A 282 18.25 8.91 17.55
N LEU A 283 17.41 8.24 18.33
CA LEU A 283 16.63 7.08 17.94
C LEU A 283 15.18 7.27 18.36
N ARG A 284 14.24 6.98 17.46
CA ARG A 284 12.82 6.81 17.78
C ARG A 284 12.37 5.46 17.30
N PHE A 285 11.61 4.74 18.12
CA PHE A 285 11.16 3.39 17.80
C PHE A 285 9.68 3.27 18.10
N VAL A 286 8.95 2.76 17.12
CA VAL A 286 7.54 2.42 17.25
C VAL A 286 7.35 0.98 16.79
N SER A 287 6.46 0.26 17.46
CA SER A 287 6.20 -1.14 17.19
C SER A 287 4.71 -1.45 17.30
N TYR A 288 4.27 -2.38 16.48
CA TYR A 288 2.91 -2.89 16.40
C TYR A 288 2.94 -4.41 16.44
N ARG A 289 1.94 -5.04 17.04
CA ARG A 289 1.72 -6.47 16.96
C ARG A 289 0.24 -6.77 17.16
N ASP A 290 -0.29 -7.60 16.29
CA ASP A 290 -1.62 -8.18 16.44
C ASP A 290 -1.55 -9.44 17.35
N THR A 291 -2.67 -9.87 17.93
CA THR A 291 -2.70 -10.93 18.97
C THR A 291 -2.06 -12.25 18.53
N ASP A 292 -1.97 -12.50 17.22
CA ASP A 292 -1.33 -13.69 16.63
C ASP A 292 -0.26 -13.32 15.58
N GLY A 293 0.92 -13.93 15.67
CA GLY A 293 1.99 -13.82 14.67
C GLY A 293 3.14 -12.89 15.06
N ASP A 294 4.04 -12.61 14.12
CA ASP A 294 5.16 -11.68 14.34
C ASP A 294 4.65 -10.22 14.44
N GLY A 295 5.29 -9.39 15.26
CA GLY A 295 5.08 -7.94 15.25
C GLY A 295 5.93 -7.22 14.20
N SER A 296 5.61 -5.96 13.93
CA SER A 296 6.34 -5.04 13.05
C SER A 296 6.92 -3.86 13.85
N PHE A 297 8.05 -3.32 13.41
CA PHE A 297 8.60 -2.10 13.97
C PHE A 297 9.08 -1.12 12.90
N MET A 298 9.12 0.16 13.27
CA MET A 298 9.81 1.23 12.57
C MET A 298 10.81 1.89 13.53
N LEU A 299 12.05 2.03 13.07
CA LEU A 299 13.13 2.75 13.74
C LEU A 299 13.49 3.97 12.88
N LEU A 300 13.46 5.15 13.49
CA LEU A 300 13.98 6.39 12.94
C LEU A 300 15.31 6.69 13.62
N VAL A 301 16.36 6.89 12.83
CA VAL A 301 17.67 7.33 13.29
C VAL A 301 17.87 8.76 12.82
N SER A 302 18.00 9.68 13.76
CA SER A 302 18.11 11.11 13.52
C SER A 302 19.40 11.63 14.17
N PRO A 303 20.03 12.67 13.61
CA PRO A 303 21.21 13.24 14.23
C PRO A 303 20.86 14.02 15.49
N LYS A 304 21.74 13.96 16.50
CA LYS A 304 21.63 14.84 17.68
C LYS A 304 21.97 16.27 17.28
N ASP A 305 21.12 17.22 17.67
CA ASP A 305 21.41 18.64 17.51
C ASP A 305 22.66 19.00 18.32
N HIS A 306 23.64 19.65 17.67
CA HIS A 306 25.01 19.97 18.14
C HIS A 306 26.13 19.01 17.68
N VAL A 307 26.29 18.89 16.36
CA VAL A 307 27.61 18.55 15.79
C VAL A 307 28.37 19.86 15.59
N THR A 308 29.36 20.12 16.44
CA THR A 308 30.28 21.26 16.30
C THR A 308 31.00 21.17 14.95
N GLN A 309 31.24 22.34 14.34
CA GLN A 309 31.77 22.51 12.98
C GLN A 309 33.25 22.10 12.83
N ASP A 310 33.90 21.66 13.92
CA ASP A 310 35.36 21.72 14.08
C ASP A 310 36.15 20.46 13.74
N GLU A 311 35.55 19.43 13.13
CA GLU A 311 36.29 18.19 12.83
C GLU A 311 35.75 17.52 11.55
N VAL A 312 36.05 18.11 10.39
CA VAL A 312 35.72 17.58 9.06
C VAL A 312 36.78 16.56 8.64
N ILE A 313 36.39 15.30 8.33
CA ILE A 313 37.30 14.39 7.60
C ILE A 313 37.29 14.82 6.13
N GLY A 314 38.46 15.03 5.55
CA GLY A 314 38.60 15.23 4.10
C GLY A 314 38.09 14.02 3.31
N ARG A 315 37.30 14.27 2.27
CA ARG A 315 36.65 13.23 1.44
C ARG A 315 37.37 13.10 0.11
N ASP A 316 37.19 11.96 -0.55
CA ASP A 316 37.67 11.75 -1.91
C ASP A 316 36.49 11.71 -2.88
N ILE A 317 36.39 12.71 -3.75
CA ILE A 317 35.22 12.95 -4.59
C ILE A 317 35.61 12.92 -6.07
N VAL A 318 34.96 12.07 -6.87
CA VAL A 318 35.09 12.12 -8.33
C VAL A 318 33.78 12.62 -8.93
N PHE A 319 33.83 13.77 -9.58
CA PHE A 319 32.73 14.29 -10.38
C PHE A 319 32.76 13.63 -11.76
N VAL A 320 31.65 13.06 -12.20
CA VAL A 320 31.52 12.40 -13.51
C VAL A 320 30.42 13.13 -14.26
N THR A 321 30.79 13.93 -15.24
CA THR A 321 29.88 14.82 -15.96
C THR A 321 29.72 14.39 -17.40
N ASP A 322 28.47 14.22 -17.82
CA ASP A 322 28.10 13.93 -19.19
C ASP A 322 28.34 15.15 -20.08
N ILE A 323 29.01 14.93 -21.22
CA ILE A 323 29.22 15.93 -22.27
C ILE A 323 28.72 15.40 -23.63
N SER A 324 27.80 14.45 -23.63
CA SER A 324 27.19 13.90 -24.84
C SER A 324 26.42 14.94 -25.64
N GLY A 325 26.04 14.59 -26.87
CA GLY A 325 25.30 15.48 -27.77
C GLY A 325 23.98 16.01 -27.18
N SER A 326 23.30 15.25 -26.32
CA SER A 326 22.04 15.66 -25.66
C SER A 326 22.23 16.84 -24.71
N MET A 327 23.40 16.95 -24.08
CA MET A 327 23.74 18.03 -23.14
C MET A 327 23.89 19.41 -23.81
N THR A 328 23.67 19.51 -25.13
CA THR A 328 23.90 20.74 -25.90
C THR A 328 22.97 21.87 -25.44
N GLY A 329 23.52 23.07 -25.29
CA GLY A 329 22.77 24.25 -24.90
C GLY A 329 22.72 24.44 -23.38
N GLN A 330 21.52 24.58 -22.84
CA GLN A 330 21.32 24.98 -21.44
C GLN A 330 21.76 23.91 -20.45
N ALA A 331 21.57 22.63 -20.76
CA ALA A 331 21.95 21.51 -19.90
C ALA A 331 23.45 21.53 -19.54
N LEU A 332 24.35 21.58 -20.52
CA LEU A 332 25.80 21.69 -20.27
C LEU A 332 26.15 23.02 -19.60
N ALA A 333 25.53 24.13 -20.00
CA ALA A 333 25.81 25.44 -19.41
C ALA A 333 25.51 25.46 -17.90
N GLN A 334 24.35 24.95 -17.50
CA GLN A 334 23.94 24.88 -16.10
C GLN A 334 24.71 23.80 -15.32
N SER A 335 25.06 22.69 -15.97
CA SER A 335 25.92 21.65 -15.38
C SER A 335 27.31 22.18 -15.03
N LYS A 336 27.92 23.01 -15.91
CA LYS A 336 29.20 23.67 -15.65
C LYS A 336 29.12 24.61 -14.45
N LEU A 337 28.04 25.38 -14.34
CA LEU A 337 27.80 26.28 -13.20
C LEU A 337 27.66 25.45 -11.91
N GLY A 338 26.80 24.43 -11.91
CA GLY A 338 26.62 23.53 -10.77
C GLY A 338 27.91 22.85 -10.33
N LEU A 339 28.72 22.31 -11.26
CA LEU A 339 30.03 21.75 -10.95
C LEU A 339 30.96 22.78 -10.31
N SER A 340 31.02 23.98 -10.87
CA SER A 340 31.88 25.06 -10.35
C SER A 340 31.45 25.48 -8.94
N SER A 341 30.13 25.65 -8.70
CA SER A 341 29.58 25.97 -7.39
C SER A 341 29.88 24.90 -6.34
N ILE A 342 29.85 23.62 -6.72
CA ILE A 342 30.23 22.54 -5.80
C ILE A 342 31.74 22.54 -5.52
N LEU A 343 32.58 22.74 -6.54
CA LEU A 343 34.04 22.81 -6.35
C LEU A 343 34.43 23.93 -5.39
N GLU A 344 33.75 25.08 -5.43
CA GLU A 344 33.96 26.20 -4.51
C GLU A 344 33.61 25.86 -3.05
N LYS A 345 32.70 24.90 -2.82
CA LYS A 345 32.29 24.43 -1.48
C LYS A 345 33.18 23.31 -0.92
N LEU A 346 34.10 22.75 -1.71
CA LEU A 346 35.05 21.75 -1.21
C LEU A 346 35.93 22.34 -0.12
N GLN A 347 36.22 21.55 0.91
CA GLN A 347 37.15 21.94 1.97
C GLN A 347 38.59 21.65 1.53
N PRO A 348 39.60 22.40 2.01
CA PRO A 348 41.01 22.16 1.64
C PRO A 348 41.49 20.72 1.89
N GLU A 349 40.89 20.02 2.85
CA GLU A 349 41.18 18.64 3.22
C GLU A 349 40.61 17.62 2.23
N ASP A 350 39.60 17.99 1.43
CA ASP A 350 39.00 17.14 0.41
C ASP A 350 39.99 16.94 -0.75
N HIS A 351 39.91 15.78 -1.40
CA HIS A 351 40.52 15.54 -2.69
C HIS A 351 39.47 15.33 -3.76
N PHE A 352 39.77 15.76 -4.97
CA PHE A 352 38.83 15.64 -6.06
C PHE A 352 39.48 15.29 -7.41
N ASN A 353 38.64 14.82 -8.32
CA ASN A 353 38.91 14.79 -9.75
C ASN A 353 37.60 15.01 -10.52
N VAL A 354 37.69 15.46 -11.77
CA VAL A 354 36.55 15.62 -12.67
C VAL A 354 36.78 14.75 -13.90
N ILE A 355 35.79 13.94 -14.25
CA ILE A 355 35.74 13.13 -15.46
C ILE A 355 34.67 13.73 -16.35
N ALA A 356 35.05 14.14 -17.55
CA ALA A 356 34.09 14.45 -18.60
C ALA A 356 33.96 13.21 -19.49
N PHE A 357 32.73 12.79 -19.78
CA PHE A 357 32.52 11.59 -20.59
C PHE A 357 31.51 11.78 -21.72
N ASP A 358 31.82 11.13 -22.83
CA ASP A 358 30.97 10.97 -24.01
C ASP A 358 31.05 9.49 -24.46
N ASP A 359 31.63 9.19 -25.61
CA ASP A 359 32.04 7.83 -26.02
C ASP A 359 33.22 7.32 -25.18
N GLU A 360 34.04 8.23 -24.64
CA GLU A 360 35.19 7.96 -23.79
C GLU A 360 35.04 8.65 -22.42
N ALA A 361 35.65 8.10 -21.37
CA ALA A 361 35.74 8.75 -20.07
C ALA A 361 37.12 9.40 -19.86
N VAL A 362 37.17 10.73 -19.88
CA VAL A 362 38.44 11.48 -19.78
C VAL A 362 38.55 12.17 -18.42
N PRO A 363 39.41 11.68 -17.51
CA PRO A 363 39.69 12.39 -16.27
C PRO A 363 40.54 13.64 -16.55
N PHE A 364 40.29 14.70 -15.79
CA PHE A 364 41.11 15.91 -15.86
C PHE A 364 42.52 15.60 -15.38
N TYR A 365 42.65 14.88 -14.28
CA TYR A 365 43.93 14.56 -13.67
C TYR A 365 44.16 13.05 -13.60
N ALA A 366 45.42 12.61 -13.60
CA ALA A 366 45.74 11.19 -13.51
C ALA A 366 45.38 10.57 -12.14
N ASN A 367 45.43 11.38 -11.08
CA ASN A 367 45.11 11.01 -9.70
C ASN A 367 44.23 12.08 -9.06
N LEU A 368 43.68 11.78 -7.88
CA LEU A 368 43.01 12.76 -7.03
C LEU A 368 43.96 13.89 -6.63
N LEU A 369 43.47 15.12 -6.63
CA LEU A 369 44.22 16.30 -6.19
C LEU A 369 43.56 16.95 -4.96
N PRO A 370 44.33 17.51 -4.02
CA PRO A 370 43.75 18.27 -2.91
C PRO A 370 42.97 19.48 -3.43
N ALA A 371 41.88 19.83 -2.77
CA ALA A 371 41.01 20.95 -3.13
C ALA A 371 41.59 22.32 -2.71
N SER A 372 42.85 22.58 -3.06
CA SER A 372 43.48 23.89 -2.89
C SER A 372 42.86 24.93 -3.82
N ASP A 373 42.97 26.22 -3.47
CA ASP A 373 42.52 27.33 -4.32
C ASP A 373 43.05 27.24 -5.75
N GLU A 374 44.33 26.88 -5.90
CA GLU A 374 44.98 26.71 -7.19
C GLU A 374 44.38 25.55 -8.00
N ASN A 375 44.19 24.38 -7.38
CA ASN A 375 43.64 23.22 -8.07
C ASN A 375 42.18 23.43 -8.47
N ARG A 376 41.39 24.10 -7.60
CA ARG A 376 40.00 24.50 -7.92
C ARG A 376 39.95 25.46 -9.10
N ALA A 377 40.79 26.50 -9.11
CA ALA A 377 40.86 27.45 -10.22
C ALA A 377 41.26 26.78 -11.55
N ASN A 378 42.23 25.85 -11.50
CA ASN A 378 42.66 25.07 -12.65
C ASN A 378 41.53 24.16 -13.17
N ALA A 379 40.78 23.51 -12.27
CA ALA A 379 39.63 22.69 -12.64
C ALA A 379 38.50 23.52 -13.26
N ASN A 380 38.17 24.68 -12.69
CA ASN A 380 37.17 25.61 -13.23
C ASN A 380 37.53 26.09 -14.64
N THR A 381 38.80 26.33 -14.92
CA THR A 381 39.28 26.68 -16.27
C THR A 381 38.99 25.56 -17.28
N ARG A 382 39.16 24.30 -16.87
CA ARG A 382 38.89 23.14 -17.73
C ARG A 382 37.40 22.84 -17.87
N ILE A 383 36.61 23.04 -16.80
CA ILE A 383 35.14 22.96 -16.85
C ILE A 383 34.59 23.99 -17.85
N ALA A 384 35.05 25.23 -17.80
CA ALA A 384 34.65 26.27 -18.73
C ALA A 384 34.89 25.87 -20.19
N ALA A 385 35.99 25.16 -20.46
CA ALA A 385 36.38 24.68 -21.79
C ALA A 385 35.62 23.44 -22.30
N LEU A 386 34.80 22.76 -21.48
CA LEU A 386 34.06 21.57 -21.93
C LEU A 386 33.12 21.91 -23.09
N LYS A 387 33.00 20.98 -24.04
CA LYS A 387 32.10 21.08 -25.19
C LYS A 387 31.42 19.75 -25.41
N THR A 388 30.20 19.78 -25.93
CA THR A 388 29.48 18.54 -26.22
C THR A 388 30.12 17.77 -27.37
N ARG A 389 30.07 16.45 -27.30
CA ARG A 389 30.60 15.53 -28.32
C ARG A 389 29.96 14.14 -28.17
N GLY A 390 29.83 13.40 -29.27
CA GLY A 390 29.71 11.94 -29.22
C GLY A 390 28.47 11.37 -28.53
N GLY A 391 28.57 10.07 -28.19
CA GLY A 391 27.60 9.26 -27.47
C GLY A 391 27.75 9.30 -25.94
N THR A 392 27.26 8.26 -25.25
CA THR A 392 27.10 8.24 -23.78
C THR A 392 27.56 6.90 -23.17
N ASN A 393 28.83 6.79 -22.79
CA ASN A 393 29.47 5.59 -22.25
C ASN A 393 29.54 5.60 -20.71
N ILE A 394 28.37 5.49 -20.09
CA ILE A 394 28.21 5.52 -18.63
C ILE A 394 29.07 4.46 -17.93
N LYS A 395 29.19 3.27 -18.52
CA LYS A 395 29.95 2.16 -17.94
C LYS A 395 31.42 2.53 -17.72
N ASP A 396 32.07 3.03 -18.77
CA ASP A 396 33.48 3.38 -18.72
C ASP A 396 33.72 4.57 -17.78
N ALA A 397 32.81 5.55 -17.78
CA ALA A 397 32.85 6.71 -16.89
C ALA A 397 32.82 6.32 -15.41
N LEU A 398 31.88 5.47 -15.02
CA LEU A 398 31.77 4.99 -13.64
C LEU A 398 32.96 4.10 -13.26
N LEU A 399 33.37 3.15 -14.10
CA LEU A 399 34.52 2.29 -13.79
C LEU A 399 35.84 3.08 -13.68
N THR A 400 36.02 4.12 -14.51
CA THR A 400 37.18 5.02 -14.43
C THR A 400 37.18 5.80 -13.11
N ALA A 401 36.02 6.32 -12.69
CA ALA A 401 35.88 6.99 -11.40
C ALA A 401 36.25 6.06 -10.23
N LEU A 402 35.74 4.83 -10.23
CA LEU A 402 36.03 3.84 -9.20
C LEU A 402 37.51 3.46 -9.16
N ASN A 403 38.15 3.29 -10.32
CA ASN A 403 39.59 3.01 -10.39
C ASN A 403 40.44 4.18 -9.84
N ILE A 404 40.01 5.43 -10.02
CA ILE A 404 40.69 6.60 -9.44
C ILE A 404 40.54 6.60 -7.92
N LEU A 405 39.33 6.34 -7.41
CA LEU A 405 39.04 6.28 -5.97
C LEU A 405 39.73 5.09 -5.28
N GLU A 406 39.91 3.98 -5.96
CA GLU A 406 40.65 2.81 -5.46
C GLU A 406 42.11 3.15 -5.19
N LYS A 407 42.72 4.02 -6.01
CA LYS A 407 44.09 4.51 -5.86
C LYS A 407 44.25 5.64 -4.84
N SER A 408 43.20 5.95 -4.08
CA SER A 408 43.28 6.98 -3.04
C SER A 408 44.42 6.67 -2.05
N PRO A 409 45.23 7.68 -1.67
CA PRO A 409 46.32 7.51 -0.72
C PRO A 409 45.85 7.21 0.70
N ASN A 410 44.59 7.51 1.04
CA ASN A 410 44.03 7.21 2.36
C ASN A 410 42.75 6.36 2.22
N PRO A 411 42.81 5.06 2.53
CA PRO A 411 41.67 4.16 2.39
C PRO A 411 40.51 4.44 3.37
N GLU A 412 40.77 5.17 4.47
CA GLU A 412 39.78 5.49 5.51
C GLU A 412 38.92 6.72 5.15
N ARG A 413 39.31 7.48 4.12
CA ARG A 413 38.52 8.64 3.67
C ARG A 413 37.21 8.19 3.04
N PRO A 414 36.07 8.84 3.38
CA PRO A 414 34.83 8.59 2.66
C PRO A 414 35.00 8.89 1.17
N LYS A 415 34.64 7.90 0.34
CA LYS A 415 34.75 7.97 -1.12
C LYS A 415 33.38 8.23 -1.74
N ALA A 416 33.31 9.17 -2.69
CA ALA A 416 32.08 9.52 -3.36
C ALA A 416 32.28 9.73 -4.87
N VAL A 417 31.28 9.33 -5.65
CA VAL A 417 31.11 9.69 -7.06
C VAL A 417 29.87 10.56 -7.16
N ILE A 418 30.01 11.73 -7.79
CA ILE A 418 28.88 12.58 -8.16
C ILE A 418 28.70 12.45 -9.67
N PHE A 419 27.68 11.70 -10.08
CA PHE A 419 27.40 11.35 -11.46
C PHE A 419 26.28 12.22 -12.03
N LEU A 420 26.53 12.94 -13.13
CA LEU A 420 25.56 13.80 -13.80
C LEU A 420 25.38 13.35 -15.25
N THR A 421 24.13 13.12 -15.67
CA THR A 421 23.77 12.71 -17.04
C THR A 421 22.38 13.17 -17.42
N ASP A 422 22.15 13.44 -18.70
CA ASP A 422 20.82 13.69 -19.29
C ASP A 422 20.35 12.56 -20.24
N GLY A 423 21.20 11.56 -20.44
CA GLY A 423 21.05 10.56 -21.48
C GLY A 423 20.85 9.13 -20.96
N GLN A 424 20.67 8.21 -21.90
CA GLN A 424 20.69 6.78 -21.64
C GLN A 424 22.06 6.23 -22.03
N GLY A 425 22.61 5.38 -21.17
CA GLY A 425 23.88 4.72 -21.49
C GLY A 425 23.76 3.82 -22.71
N ASN A 426 24.84 3.73 -23.49
CA ASN A 426 24.98 2.80 -24.62
C ASN A 426 25.06 1.31 -24.20
N ASN A 427 25.23 1.03 -22.91
CA ASN A 427 25.27 -0.32 -22.35
C ASN A 427 23.95 -0.63 -21.63
N PRO A 428 23.48 -1.89 -21.60
CA PRO A 428 22.34 -2.29 -20.78
C PRO A 428 22.57 -1.98 -19.30
N ALA A 429 21.56 -1.40 -18.65
CA ALA A 429 21.62 -0.96 -17.25
C ALA A 429 22.13 -2.03 -16.28
N GLU A 430 21.65 -3.28 -16.41
CA GLU A 430 22.04 -4.37 -15.52
C GLU A 430 23.52 -4.74 -15.61
N VAL A 431 24.10 -4.66 -16.82
CA VAL A 431 25.53 -4.89 -17.02
C VAL A 431 26.34 -3.84 -16.25
N VAL A 432 25.97 -2.57 -16.38
CA VAL A 432 26.64 -1.47 -15.68
C VAL A 432 26.53 -1.64 -14.16
N LEU A 433 25.32 -1.88 -13.65
CA LEU A 433 25.10 -2.09 -12.21
C LEU A 433 25.91 -3.27 -11.68
N SER A 434 25.96 -4.39 -12.41
CA SER A 434 26.73 -5.57 -12.00
C SER A 434 28.24 -5.32 -11.92
N GLU A 435 28.80 -4.55 -12.86
CA GLU A 435 30.22 -4.20 -12.88
C GLU A 435 30.58 -3.19 -11.79
N VAL A 436 29.74 -2.17 -11.60
CA VAL A 436 29.87 -1.18 -10.52
C VAL A 436 29.86 -1.90 -9.16
N ARG A 437 28.88 -2.77 -8.90
CA ARG A 437 28.75 -3.53 -7.64
C ARG A 437 30.00 -4.35 -7.28
N LYS A 438 30.77 -4.83 -8.26
CA LYS A 438 32.02 -5.57 -8.02
C LYS A 438 33.13 -4.69 -7.44
N LYS A 439 33.08 -3.37 -7.67
CA LYS A 439 34.13 -2.41 -7.33
C LYS A 439 33.75 -1.38 -6.25
N THR A 440 32.49 -1.31 -5.83
CA THR A 440 31.97 -0.21 -4.99
C THR A 440 31.81 -0.51 -3.50
N ARG A 441 32.52 -1.49 -2.92
CA ARG A 441 32.28 -1.94 -1.53
C ARG A 441 32.23 -0.83 -0.46
N SER A 442 32.87 0.33 -0.69
CA SER A 442 32.84 1.49 0.21
C SER A 442 32.66 2.84 -0.51
N VAL A 443 32.18 2.85 -1.76
CA VAL A 443 32.02 4.09 -2.54
C VAL A 443 30.56 4.52 -2.59
N ARG A 444 30.30 5.78 -2.25
CA ARG A 444 28.99 6.42 -2.40
C ARG A 444 28.78 6.89 -3.82
N ILE A 445 27.63 6.64 -4.44
CA ILE A 445 27.32 7.19 -5.77
C ILE A 445 26.06 8.03 -5.70
N TYR A 446 26.19 9.32 -5.94
CA TYR A 446 25.07 10.25 -6.07
C TYR A 446 24.81 10.51 -7.54
N SER A 447 23.56 10.44 -7.98
CA SER A 447 23.21 10.56 -9.39
C SER A 447 22.26 11.73 -9.65
N PHE A 448 22.62 12.59 -10.59
CA PHE A 448 21.79 13.65 -11.12
C PHE A 448 21.32 13.26 -12.53
N GLY A 449 20.01 13.10 -12.67
CA GLY A 449 19.36 12.94 -13.97
C GLY A 449 18.77 14.27 -14.41
N ALA A 450 19.31 14.87 -15.46
CA ALA A 450 18.80 16.11 -16.05
C ALA A 450 17.90 15.83 -17.26
N GLY A 451 16.77 16.53 -17.38
CA GLY A 451 15.88 16.41 -18.52
C GLY A 451 14.97 15.18 -18.50
N ARG A 452 14.26 14.95 -19.62
CA ARG A 452 13.18 13.95 -19.73
C ARG A 452 13.60 12.62 -20.38
N GLY A 453 14.78 12.56 -21.00
CA GLY A 453 15.27 11.38 -21.74
C GLY A 453 15.99 10.33 -20.88
N ILE A 454 16.18 10.62 -19.60
CA ILE A 454 16.98 9.81 -18.68
C ILE A 454 16.37 8.44 -18.37
N ASN A 455 17.23 7.46 -18.10
CA ASN A 455 16.83 6.21 -17.46
C ASN A 455 16.75 6.41 -15.94
N ARG A 456 15.65 7.01 -15.47
CA ARG A 456 15.41 7.32 -14.05
C ARG A 456 15.60 6.11 -13.14
N GLN A 457 15.03 4.97 -13.52
CA GLN A 457 15.10 3.72 -12.78
C GLN A 457 16.55 3.24 -12.59
N PHE A 458 17.37 3.32 -13.64
CA PHE A 458 18.79 2.98 -13.56
C PHE A 458 19.54 3.88 -12.59
N LEU A 459 19.30 5.20 -12.64
CA LEU A 459 19.98 6.17 -11.77
C LEU A 459 19.58 6.01 -10.30
N GLU A 460 18.28 5.82 -10.02
CA GLU A 460 17.79 5.51 -8.65
C GLU A 460 18.49 4.27 -8.09
N ARG A 461 18.57 3.21 -8.88
CA ARG A 461 19.22 1.96 -8.46
C ARG A 461 20.73 2.11 -8.30
N LEU A 462 21.39 2.81 -9.21
CA LEU A 462 22.82 3.10 -9.12
C LEU A 462 23.15 3.84 -7.82
N ALA A 463 22.35 4.85 -7.45
CA ALA A 463 22.57 5.59 -6.23
C ALA A 463 22.28 4.74 -4.99
N ARG A 464 21.11 4.10 -4.93
CA ARG A 464 20.66 3.28 -3.79
C ARG A 464 21.59 2.12 -3.47
N ASP A 465 22.02 1.35 -4.49
CA ASP A 465 22.93 0.21 -4.34
C ASP A 465 24.27 0.60 -3.69
N ASN A 466 24.62 1.88 -3.82
CA ASN A 466 25.88 2.47 -3.39
C ASN A 466 25.65 3.57 -2.35
N ARG A 467 24.61 3.47 -1.51
CA ARG A 467 24.34 4.38 -0.37
C ARG A 467 24.27 5.89 -0.70
N GLY A 468 24.00 6.23 -1.95
CA GLY A 468 23.81 7.61 -2.38
C GLY A 468 22.36 7.93 -2.69
N ILE A 469 22.15 9.13 -3.20
CA ILE A 469 20.85 9.72 -3.49
C ILE A 469 20.75 10.03 -4.98
N ALA A 470 19.59 9.74 -5.58
CA ALA A 470 19.28 10.16 -6.93
C ALA A 470 18.40 11.41 -6.93
N THR A 471 18.74 12.39 -7.77
CA THR A 471 17.98 13.63 -7.93
C THR A 471 17.65 13.85 -9.40
N PHE A 472 16.38 14.15 -9.68
CA PHE A 472 15.86 14.29 -11.04
C PHE A 472 15.40 15.71 -11.29
N ILE A 473 15.94 16.30 -12.35
CA ILE A 473 15.83 17.72 -12.64
C ILE A 473 15.06 17.85 -13.95
N ALA A 474 13.77 18.19 -13.85
CA ALA A 474 12.89 18.25 -15.00
C ALA A 474 13.15 19.47 -15.91
N ASN A 475 13.73 20.54 -15.36
CA ASN A 475 14.02 21.79 -16.05
C ASN A 475 15.51 22.14 -15.92
N ASP A 476 16.19 22.24 -17.04
CA ASP A 476 17.64 22.45 -17.12
C ASP A 476 18.09 23.72 -16.36
N ASN A 477 17.24 24.75 -16.29
CA ASN A 477 17.53 26.00 -15.54
C ASN A 477 17.58 25.82 -14.02
N GLN A 478 17.28 24.62 -13.52
CA GLN A 478 17.35 24.29 -12.11
C GLN A 478 18.58 23.43 -11.77
N ILE A 479 19.37 23.00 -12.78
CA ILE A 479 20.49 22.07 -12.58
C ILE A 479 21.47 22.61 -11.54
N GLU A 480 21.95 23.85 -11.69
CA GLU A 480 22.89 24.48 -10.75
C GLU A 480 22.36 24.45 -9.31
N ARG A 481 21.12 24.91 -9.10
CA ARG A 481 20.51 25.02 -7.78
C ARG A 481 20.28 23.65 -7.13
N GLU A 482 19.72 22.69 -7.86
CA GLU A 482 19.45 21.36 -7.31
C GLU A 482 20.75 20.60 -7.03
N MET A 483 21.78 20.78 -7.86
CA MET A 483 23.12 20.25 -7.62
C MET A 483 23.74 20.82 -6.35
N ALA A 484 23.71 22.15 -6.20
CA ALA A 484 24.21 22.81 -5.00
C ALA A 484 23.47 22.34 -3.74
N ARG A 485 22.13 22.22 -3.82
CA ARG A 485 21.28 21.78 -2.70
C ARG A 485 21.55 20.33 -2.29
N LEU A 486 21.64 19.41 -3.24
CA LEU A 486 21.97 18.02 -2.91
C LEU A 486 23.39 17.94 -2.34
N TYR A 487 24.35 18.68 -2.91
CA TYR A 487 25.72 18.70 -2.38
C TYR A 487 25.74 19.16 -0.93
N ASP A 488 25.02 20.23 -0.56
CA ASP A 488 24.93 20.69 0.82
C ASP A 488 24.44 19.58 1.75
N ARG A 489 23.40 18.84 1.36
CA ARG A 489 22.86 17.70 2.10
C ARG A 489 23.87 16.57 2.30
N ILE A 490 24.62 16.21 1.25
CA ILE A 490 25.56 15.07 1.29
C ILE A 490 26.96 15.47 1.77
N SER A 491 27.22 16.78 1.92
CA SER A 491 28.54 17.28 2.23
C SER A 491 28.96 17.01 3.68
N MET A 492 28.00 16.78 4.58
CA MET A 492 28.25 16.56 6.00
C MET A 492 27.60 15.24 6.47
N PRO A 493 28.19 14.07 6.11
CA PRO A 493 27.79 12.82 6.72
C PRO A 493 28.16 12.87 8.21
N LEU A 494 27.19 12.62 9.08
CA LEU A 494 27.38 12.62 10.52
C LEU A 494 27.78 11.26 11.05
N MET A 495 27.22 10.20 10.48
CA MET A 495 27.58 8.83 10.80
C MET A 495 27.44 7.97 9.54
N VAL A 496 28.49 7.24 9.21
CA VAL A 496 28.54 6.39 8.01
C VAL A 496 28.61 4.92 8.36
N ASP A 497 28.36 4.05 7.38
CA ASP A 497 28.48 2.60 7.53
C ASP A 497 27.60 2.07 8.67
N LEU A 498 26.35 2.55 8.71
CA LEU A 498 25.41 2.18 9.76
C LEU A 498 25.14 0.67 9.79
N GLU A 499 25.13 0.12 10.99
CA GLU A 499 24.73 -1.23 11.33
C GLU A 499 23.68 -1.18 12.43
N LEU A 500 22.64 -1.99 12.28
CA LEU A 500 21.60 -2.17 13.30
C LEU A 500 21.74 -3.55 13.93
N ASP A 501 21.74 -3.57 15.26
CA ASP A 501 21.66 -4.76 16.07
C ASP A 501 20.55 -4.60 17.13
N ILE A 502 19.82 -5.68 17.40
CA ILE A 502 18.70 -5.69 18.34
C ILE A 502 18.90 -6.87 19.29
N GLU A 503 19.27 -6.58 20.53
CA GLU A 503 19.41 -7.60 21.57
C GLU A 503 18.08 -7.82 22.30
N GLY A 504 17.81 -9.06 22.72
CA GLY A 504 16.59 -9.39 23.48
C GLY A 504 15.37 -9.72 22.64
N ALA A 505 15.44 -9.57 21.31
CA ALA A 505 14.36 -9.95 20.39
C ALA A 505 14.88 -10.72 19.17
N GLN A 506 14.10 -11.69 18.71
CA GLN A 506 14.32 -12.36 17.44
C GLN A 506 13.74 -11.49 16.33
N VAL A 507 14.62 -10.79 15.60
CA VAL A 507 14.24 -9.90 14.51
C VAL A 507 14.62 -10.49 13.15
N HIS A 508 13.78 -10.24 12.16
CA HIS A 508 14.01 -10.66 10.78
C HIS A 508 13.37 -9.70 9.79
N SER A 509 13.58 -9.94 8.50
CA SER A 509 12.96 -9.16 7.43
C SER A 509 13.16 -7.64 7.59
N ILE A 510 14.37 -7.24 7.97
CA ILE A 510 14.74 -5.83 8.14
C ILE A 510 15.01 -5.19 6.77
N TYR A 511 14.48 -3.98 6.57
CA TYR A 511 14.63 -3.18 5.36
C TYR A 511 14.91 -1.71 5.72
N PRO A 512 15.74 -0.99 4.92
CA PRO A 512 16.48 -1.50 3.76
C PRO A 512 17.57 -2.49 4.16
N LYS A 513 17.95 -3.41 3.26
CA LYS A 513 18.98 -4.44 3.54
C LYS A 513 20.38 -3.88 3.76
N ARG A 514 20.64 -2.67 3.26
CA ARG A 514 21.85 -1.89 3.55
C ARG A 514 21.39 -0.54 4.05
N LEU A 515 21.77 -0.20 5.27
CA LEU A 515 21.41 1.10 5.84
C LEU A 515 22.14 2.22 5.07
N PRO A 516 21.45 3.31 4.72
CA PRO A 516 22.07 4.51 4.20
C PRO A 516 22.88 5.21 5.31
N ASP A 517 23.72 6.16 4.93
CA ASP A 517 24.43 6.98 5.91
C ASP A 517 23.51 8.04 6.51
N LEU A 518 23.81 8.46 7.74
CA LEU A 518 23.11 9.53 8.44
C LEU A 518 23.76 10.88 8.10
N TYR A 519 22.99 11.78 7.51
CA TYR A 519 23.40 13.15 7.17
C TYR A 519 22.81 14.16 8.16
N ARG A 520 23.38 15.37 8.22
CA ARG A 520 22.93 16.46 9.10
C ARG A 520 21.44 16.75 9.04
N ASP A 521 20.87 16.78 7.85
CA ASP A 521 19.49 17.21 7.60
C ASP A 521 18.62 16.06 7.09
N GLY A 522 18.88 14.83 7.54
CA GLY A 522 18.10 13.67 7.13
C GLY A 522 17.95 12.63 8.24
N GLU A 523 17.07 11.67 7.98
CA GLU A 523 16.79 10.56 8.88
C GLU A 523 16.96 9.24 8.14
N VAL A 524 17.37 8.21 8.87
CA VAL A 524 17.37 6.84 8.36
C VAL A 524 16.16 6.12 8.94
N ILE A 525 15.31 5.62 8.04
CA ILE A 525 14.12 4.84 8.40
C ILE A 525 14.45 3.37 8.19
N VAL A 526 14.13 2.55 9.19
CA VAL A 526 14.32 1.10 9.15
C VAL A 526 13.04 0.42 9.60
N PHE A 527 12.55 -0.51 8.78
CA PHE A 527 11.43 -1.38 9.13
C PHE A 527 11.90 -2.80 9.39
N GLY A 528 11.23 -3.53 10.27
CA GLY A 528 11.52 -4.94 10.50
C GLY A 528 10.40 -5.69 11.20
N ARG A 529 10.57 -7.01 11.33
CA ARG A 529 9.66 -7.91 12.05
C ARG A 529 10.33 -8.50 13.27
N TYR A 530 9.54 -8.80 14.30
CA TYR A 530 9.99 -9.47 15.52
C TYR A 530 9.02 -10.56 15.95
N THR A 531 9.52 -11.67 16.48
CA THR A 531 8.66 -12.83 16.83
C THR A 531 8.21 -12.84 18.29
N ASN A 532 9.08 -12.47 19.22
CA ASN A 532 8.80 -12.52 20.66
C ASN A 532 8.58 -11.11 21.24
N PRO A 533 7.55 -10.91 22.08
CA PRO A 533 7.36 -9.66 22.78
C PRO A 533 8.36 -9.56 23.94
N GLY A 534 8.46 -8.38 24.56
CA GLY A 534 9.30 -8.14 25.73
C GLY A 534 10.28 -6.99 25.55
N THR A 535 11.22 -6.86 26.47
CA THR A 535 12.23 -5.80 26.43
C THR A 535 13.33 -6.14 25.45
N ALA A 536 13.68 -5.19 24.59
CA ALA A 536 14.79 -5.28 23.66
C ALA A 536 15.67 -4.05 23.75
N LYS A 537 16.93 -4.19 23.34
CA LYS A 537 17.90 -3.10 23.26
C LYS A 537 18.30 -2.88 21.81
N ILE A 538 17.95 -1.71 21.29
CA ILE A 538 18.33 -1.26 19.94
C ILE A 538 19.74 -0.67 20.01
N ARG A 539 20.64 -1.14 19.15
CA ARG A 539 21.99 -0.63 18.98
C ARG A 539 22.23 -0.26 17.52
N VAL A 540 22.42 1.02 17.25
CA VAL A 540 22.83 1.51 15.93
C VAL A 540 24.30 1.91 16.01
N ARG A 541 25.16 1.18 15.31
CA ARG A 541 26.59 1.48 15.23
C ARG A 541 26.91 2.15 13.90
N GLY A 542 27.91 3.00 13.89
CA GLY A 542 28.45 3.55 12.66
C GLY A 542 29.77 4.27 12.93
N LEU A 543 30.38 4.79 11.88
CA LEU A 543 31.63 5.52 11.97
C LEU A 543 31.35 7.02 11.98
N VAL A 544 31.89 7.71 12.97
CA VAL A 544 31.95 9.17 13.05
C VAL A 544 33.42 9.52 13.14
N LYS A 545 33.95 10.22 12.13
CA LYS A 545 35.39 10.56 12.11
C LYS A 545 36.32 9.34 12.03
N GLY A 546 35.85 8.24 11.44
CA GLY A 546 36.59 6.96 11.42
C GLY A 546 36.55 6.20 12.75
N GLU A 547 36.03 6.81 13.81
CA GLU A 547 35.82 6.18 15.10
C GLU A 547 34.44 5.53 15.16
N SER A 548 34.36 4.33 15.72
CA SER A 548 33.08 3.67 15.94
C SER A 548 32.30 4.39 17.05
N LYS A 549 31.07 4.81 16.74
CA LYS A 549 30.09 5.30 17.70
C LYS A 549 28.85 4.41 17.70
N GLU A 550 28.21 4.36 18.85
CA GLU A 550 27.01 3.56 19.08
C GLU A 550 25.91 4.45 19.67
N LEU A 551 24.71 4.34 19.09
CA LEU A 551 23.47 4.90 19.61
C LEU A 551 22.66 3.75 20.17
N ASN A 552 22.12 3.94 21.38
CA ASN A 552 21.42 2.88 22.11
C ASN A 552 20.06 3.37 22.60
N MET A 553 19.09 2.46 22.61
CA MET A 553 17.77 2.71 23.19
C MET A 553 17.16 1.41 23.68
N ASP A 554 16.64 1.41 24.91
CA ASP A 554 15.83 0.32 25.42
C ASP A 554 14.38 0.50 24.97
N VAL A 555 13.77 -0.56 24.45
CA VAL A 555 12.41 -0.56 23.92
C VAL A 555 11.60 -1.71 24.50
N THR A 556 10.29 -1.56 24.53
CA THR A 556 9.36 -2.65 24.86
C THR A 556 8.61 -3.03 23.61
N LEU A 557 8.78 -4.27 23.17
CA LEU A 557 8.03 -4.88 22.09
C LEU A 557 6.71 -5.42 22.66
N PRO A 558 5.56 -4.87 22.24
CA PRO A 558 4.28 -5.28 22.78
C PRO A 558 3.93 -6.72 22.37
N ASP A 559 3.15 -7.38 23.22
CA ASP A 559 2.47 -8.63 22.87
C ASP A 559 1.23 -8.37 22.00
N HIS A 560 0.59 -7.22 22.21
CA HIS A 560 -0.49 -6.71 21.39
C HIS A 560 -0.50 -5.17 21.45
N SER A 561 -0.84 -4.51 20.35
CA SER A 561 -0.98 -3.05 20.26
C SER A 561 -2.02 -2.68 19.22
N ASP A 562 -3.06 -1.94 19.61
CA ASP A 562 -4.00 -1.33 18.65
C ASP A 562 -3.40 -0.09 17.95
N ASP A 563 -2.36 0.49 18.55
CA ASP A 563 -1.66 1.65 18.01
C ASP A 563 -0.68 1.24 16.90
N TYR A 564 -0.56 2.08 15.88
CA TYR A 564 0.39 1.94 14.77
C TYR A 564 0.22 0.73 13.83
N ALA A 565 -0.98 0.19 13.66
CA ALA A 565 -1.27 -0.87 12.69
C ALA A 565 -0.77 -0.57 11.25
N HIS A 566 -0.60 0.70 10.89
CA HIS A 566 -0.04 1.13 9.61
C HIS A 566 1.45 0.78 9.43
N ILE A 567 2.23 0.55 10.49
CA ILE A 567 3.65 0.17 10.41
C ILE A 567 3.81 -1.13 9.63
N GLU A 568 2.89 -2.07 9.81
CA GLU A 568 2.94 -3.34 9.11
C GLU A 568 2.82 -3.18 7.59
N LYS A 569 1.95 -2.26 7.14
CA LYS A 569 1.82 -1.91 5.72
C LYS A 569 3.06 -1.19 5.18
N LEU A 570 3.64 -0.29 5.97
CA LEU A 570 4.89 0.38 5.61
C LEU A 570 6.05 -0.63 5.47
N TRP A 571 6.17 -1.57 6.41
CA TRP A 571 7.12 -2.69 6.30
C TRP A 571 6.87 -3.54 5.05
N ALA A 572 5.61 -3.88 4.77
CA ALA A 572 5.25 -4.68 3.61
C ALA A 572 5.61 -3.96 2.30
N ASN A 573 5.40 -2.64 2.25
CA ASN A 573 5.82 -1.81 1.12
C ASN A 573 7.34 -1.84 0.93
N ASP A 574 8.12 -1.65 1.99
CA ASP A 574 9.59 -1.73 1.95
C ASP A 574 10.10 -3.11 1.47
N ARG A 575 9.45 -4.18 1.92
CA ARG A 575 9.71 -5.54 1.42
C ARG A 575 9.36 -5.68 -0.05
N ILE A 576 8.19 -5.18 -0.48
CA ILE A 576 7.77 -5.19 -1.88
C ILE A 576 8.78 -4.44 -2.75
N ASP A 577 9.27 -3.29 -2.31
CA ASP A 577 10.28 -2.53 -3.03
C ASP A 577 11.59 -3.30 -3.15
N HIS A 578 12.04 -3.96 -2.08
CA HIS A 578 13.19 -4.86 -2.16
C HIS A 578 12.97 -6.04 -3.12
N LEU A 579 11.79 -6.67 -3.12
CA LEU A 579 11.48 -7.78 -4.03
C LEU A 579 11.40 -7.31 -5.48
N LYS A 580 10.85 -6.11 -5.74
CA LYS A 580 10.83 -5.49 -7.07
C LYS A 580 12.25 -5.28 -7.59
N GLU A 581 13.17 -4.86 -6.73
CA GLU A 581 14.60 -4.73 -7.09
C GLU A 581 15.21 -6.08 -7.45
N LEU A 582 14.98 -7.13 -6.64
CA LEU A 582 15.48 -8.47 -6.93
C LEU A 582 14.89 -9.02 -8.24
N HIS A 583 13.61 -8.77 -8.50
CA HIS A 583 12.94 -9.18 -9.73
C HIS A 583 13.55 -8.50 -10.94
N GLN A 584 13.78 -7.18 -10.88
CA GLN A 584 14.43 -6.43 -11.95
C GLN A 584 15.87 -6.92 -12.21
N ALA A 585 16.59 -7.34 -11.17
CA ALA A 585 17.96 -7.84 -11.30
C ALA A 585 18.04 -9.27 -11.87
N ARG A 586 17.09 -10.15 -11.51
CA ARG A 586 17.16 -11.60 -11.79
C ARG A 586 16.16 -12.09 -12.83
N GLY A 587 15.10 -11.34 -13.11
CA GLY A 587 13.99 -11.75 -13.98
C GLY A 587 13.15 -12.90 -13.43
N ALA A 588 13.27 -13.22 -12.14
CA ALA A 588 12.65 -14.36 -11.47
C ALA A 588 11.14 -14.16 -11.28
N THR A 589 10.31 -15.06 -11.82
CA THR A 589 8.85 -14.98 -11.78
C THR A 589 8.28 -15.25 -10.39
N GLU A 590 8.96 -16.04 -9.57
CA GLU A 590 8.60 -16.32 -8.18
C GLU A 590 8.56 -15.05 -7.32
N LEU A 591 9.37 -14.04 -7.66
CA LEU A 591 9.38 -12.76 -6.96
C LEU A 591 8.14 -11.92 -7.29
N VAL A 592 7.62 -12.01 -8.52
CA VAL A 592 6.35 -11.38 -8.90
C VAL A 592 5.21 -11.96 -8.09
N SER A 593 5.16 -13.29 -8.00
CA SER A 593 4.20 -14.02 -7.17
C SER A 593 4.25 -13.53 -5.71
N GLU A 594 5.44 -13.41 -5.12
CA GLU A 594 5.56 -12.90 -3.74
C GLU A 594 5.12 -11.43 -3.60
N ILE A 595 5.48 -10.55 -4.55
CA ILE A 595 5.05 -9.15 -4.55
C ILE A 595 3.52 -9.05 -4.63
N THR A 596 2.90 -9.81 -5.54
CA THR A 596 1.45 -9.84 -5.71
C THR A 596 0.77 -10.32 -4.43
N ARG A 597 1.30 -11.38 -3.80
CA ARG A 597 0.79 -11.89 -2.53
C ARG A 597 0.84 -10.84 -1.42
N LEU A 598 1.97 -10.15 -1.25
CA LEU A 598 2.11 -9.08 -0.25
C LEU A 598 1.15 -7.91 -0.54
N GLY A 599 0.99 -7.53 -1.81
CA GLY A 599 0.03 -6.50 -2.21
C GLY A 599 -1.40 -6.85 -1.81
N ILE A 600 -1.84 -8.09 -2.05
CA ILE A 600 -3.18 -8.56 -1.66
C ILE A 600 -3.32 -8.63 -0.13
N VAL A 601 -2.37 -9.27 0.57
CA VAL A 601 -2.44 -9.47 2.03
C VAL A 601 -2.45 -8.16 2.80
N TYR A 602 -1.64 -7.19 2.40
CA TYR A 602 -1.52 -5.89 3.09
C TYR A 602 -2.37 -4.78 2.47
N ASN A 603 -3.20 -5.12 1.47
CA ASN A 603 -4.09 -4.19 0.76
C ASN A 603 -3.34 -3.00 0.15
N LEU A 604 -2.25 -3.30 -0.56
CA LEU A 604 -1.35 -2.32 -1.20
C LEU A 604 -1.43 -2.42 -2.72
N VAL A 605 -1.48 -1.28 -3.39
CA VAL A 605 -1.36 -1.22 -4.84
C VAL A 605 0.11 -1.28 -5.25
N THR A 606 0.43 -2.22 -6.14
CA THR A 606 1.77 -2.43 -6.70
C THR A 606 1.70 -2.45 -8.22
N PRO A 607 2.82 -2.57 -8.96
CA PRO A 607 2.77 -2.80 -10.40
C PRO A 607 2.00 -4.06 -10.83
N TYR A 608 1.77 -5.01 -9.90
CA TYR A 608 1.12 -6.30 -10.15
C TYR A 608 -0.24 -6.46 -9.45
N THR A 609 -0.67 -5.47 -8.67
CA THR A 609 -1.94 -5.50 -7.92
C THR A 609 -2.68 -4.18 -8.07
N THR A 610 -4.00 -4.20 -7.91
CA THR A 610 -4.86 -3.03 -8.10
C THR A 610 -6.08 -3.15 -7.21
N PHE A 611 -6.63 -2.02 -6.78
CA PHE A 611 -7.96 -2.01 -6.17
C PHE A 611 -9.01 -2.22 -7.25
N LEU A 612 -9.99 -3.07 -6.96
CA LEU A 612 -11.22 -3.23 -7.72
C LEU A 612 -12.41 -3.10 -6.76
N ALA A 613 -13.30 -2.16 -7.05
CA ALA A 613 -14.52 -1.91 -6.29
C ALA A 613 -15.73 -2.32 -7.16
N VAL A 614 -16.48 -3.32 -6.72
CA VAL A 614 -17.64 -3.86 -7.43
C VAL A 614 -18.84 -3.91 -6.47
N PRO A 615 -19.98 -3.29 -6.82
CA PRO A 615 -21.22 -3.40 -6.07
C PRO A 615 -21.66 -4.85 -5.90
N GLU A 616 -22.22 -5.19 -4.72
CA GLU A 616 -22.61 -6.57 -4.43
C GLU A 616 -23.68 -7.09 -5.41
N SER A 617 -24.57 -6.20 -5.86
CA SER A 617 -25.60 -6.48 -6.87
C SER A 617 -25.05 -6.90 -8.24
N LEU A 618 -23.77 -6.63 -8.51
CA LEU A 618 -23.10 -6.98 -9.77
C LEU A 618 -22.20 -8.20 -9.65
N LYS A 619 -22.03 -8.78 -8.45
CA LYS A 619 -21.21 -9.96 -8.23
C LYS A 619 -21.99 -11.23 -8.61
N THR A 620 -22.14 -11.46 -9.92
CA THR A 620 -22.58 -12.76 -10.46
C THR A 620 -21.61 -13.88 -10.07
N ASP A 621 -22.01 -15.14 -10.19
CA ASP A 621 -21.13 -16.27 -9.86
C ASP A 621 -19.84 -16.27 -10.69
N GLU A 622 -19.92 -15.86 -11.96
CA GLU A 622 -18.76 -15.70 -12.84
C GLU A 622 -17.80 -14.60 -12.34
N ILE A 623 -18.33 -13.45 -11.91
CA ILE A 623 -17.54 -12.35 -11.37
C ILE A 623 -16.97 -12.71 -10.00
N LYS A 624 -17.75 -13.36 -9.14
CA LYS A 624 -17.27 -13.90 -7.86
C LYS A 624 -16.14 -14.87 -8.08
N GLU A 625 -16.24 -15.74 -9.08
CA GLU A 625 -15.20 -16.70 -9.43
C GLU A 625 -13.95 -16.01 -10.02
N ALA A 626 -14.11 -14.97 -10.83
CA ALA A 626 -12.99 -14.17 -11.32
C ALA A 626 -12.27 -13.42 -10.19
N ILE A 627 -13.02 -12.80 -9.26
CA ILE A 627 -12.49 -12.17 -8.05
C ILE A 627 -11.78 -13.22 -7.18
N ARG A 628 -12.40 -14.40 -6.99
CA ARG A 628 -11.84 -15.51 -6.23
C ARG A 628 -10.51 -15.99 -6.83
N ARG A 629 -10.45 -16.20 -8.15
CA ARG A 629 -9.20 -16.55 -8.85
C ARG A 629 -8.13 -15.46 -8.72
N GLY A 630 -8.51 -14.19 -8.80
CA GLY A 630 -7.61 -13.06 -8.57
C GLY A 630 -7.06 -12.97 -7.14
N ARG A 631 -7.66 -13.69 -6.18
CA ARG A 631 -7.14 -13.91 -4.81
C ARG A 631 -6.38 -15.22 -4.66
N GLN A 632 -6.76 -16.27 -5.40
CA GLN A 632 -6.35 -17.67 -5.22
C GLN A 632 -5.04 -18.08 -5.91
N GLY A 633 -4.29 -17.18 -6.54
CA GLY A 633 -2.92 -17.47 -7.01
C GLY A 633 -1.95 -17.90 -5.91
N PHE A 634 -2.37 -17.90 -4.63
CA PHE A 634 -1.56 -18.15 -3.44
C PHE A 634 -2.28 -19.11 -2.48
N ASP A 635 -1.54 -20.11 -2.01
CA ASP A 635 -2.00 -21.30 -1.30
C ASP A 635 -3.03 -21.03 -0.19
N LYS A 636 -4.19 -21.67 -0.28
CA LYS A 636 -5.35 -21.57 0.63
C LYS A 636 -4.96 -21.92 2.07
N LYS A 637 -4.00 -22.83 2.24
CA LYS A 637 -3.48 -23.24 3.56
C LYS A 637 -2.68 -22.13 4.24
N LEU A 638 -1.97 -21.29 3.47
CA LEU A 638 -1.13 -20.20 3.99
C LEU A 638 -1.97 -18.95 4.33
N ILE A 639 -3.02 -18.68 3.55
CA ILE A 639 -4.04 -17.66 3.88
C ILE A 639 -4.79 -18.07 5.16
N ASP A 640 -5.05 -19.37 5.33
CA ASP A 640 -5.68 -19.93 6.52
C ASP A 640 -4.76 -20.00 7.75
N THR A 641 -3.45 -20.25 7.59
CA THR A 641 -2.46 -20.09 8.70
C THR A 641 -2.28 -18.62 9.08
N MET A 642 -2.59 -17.69 8.18
CA MET A 642 -2.61 -16.23 8.42
C MET A 642 -4.04 -15.74 8.76
N LYS A 643 -4.97 -16.59 9.19
CA LYS A 643 -6.35 -16.20 9.58
C LYS A 643 -6.44 -15.18 10.71
N GLY A 644 -5.35 -14.89 11.43
CA GLY A 644 -5.26 -13.69 12.31
C GLY A 644 -5.21 -12.38 11.52
N ILE A 645 -4.76 -12.40 10.27
CA ILE A 645 -4.65 -11.24 9.36
C ILE A 645 -5.83 -11.26 8.38
N ARG A 646 -7.05 -11.28 8.90
CA ARG A 646 -8.05 -10.43 8.25
C ARG A 646 -7.56 -9.02 8.53
N LEU A 647 -6.96 -8.36 7.53
CA LEU A 647 -7.08 -6.90 7.46
C LEU A 647 -8.55 -6.66 7.57
N SER A 648 -8.90 -6.23 8.75
CA SER A 648 -10.20 -6.50 9.29
C SER A 648 -11.22 -5.81 8.40
N GLN A 649 -12.37 -6.45 8.30
CA GLN A 649 -13.60 -5.70 8.21
C GLN A 649 -13.75 -4.66 9.36
N ALA A 650 -12.75 -4.42 10.23
CA ALA A 650 -12.78 -3.40 11.29
C ALA A 650 -12.63 -1.97 10.77
N ASN A 651 -12.73 -1.72 9.47
CA ASN A 651 -13.25 -0.43 9.00
C ASN A 651 -14.78 -0.35 8.96
N ILE A 652 -15.48 -1.34 9.53
CA ILE A 652 -16.79 -1.17 10.14
C ILE A 652 -16.51 -1.02 11.64
N PRO A 653 -16.60 0.19 12.23
CA PRO A 653 -16.64 0.32 13.67
C PRO A 653 -17.91 -0.35 14.20
N PRO A 654 -17.94 -0.77 15.48
CA PRO A 654 -19.18 -1.26 16.10
C PRO A 654 -20.29 -0.21 15.95
N GLY A 655 -21.43 -0.68 15.45
CA GLY A 655 -22.61 0.10 15.12
C GLY A 655 -22.41 1.11 13.99
N ASP A 656 -22.92 0.82 12.78
CA ASP A 656 -23.37 1.86 11.85
C ASP A 656 -24.76 2.36 12.33
N PRO A 657 -24.80 3.35 13.23
CA PRO A 657 -25.96 3.66 14.01
C PRO A 657 -26.84 4.68 13.30
N VAL A 658 -28.15 4.50 13.44
CA VAL A 658 -29.15 5.39 12.84
C VAL A 658 -29.77 6.24 13.94
N LEU A 659 -29.46 7.53 13.97
CA LEU A 659 -30.19 8.48 14.79
C LEU A 659 -31.56 8.72 14.13
N THR A 660 -32.65 8.50 14.87
CA THR A 660 -34.02 8.77 14.40
C THR A 660 -34.72 9.75 15.33
N VAL A 661 -35.33 10.78 14.76
CA VAL A 661 -35.97 11.90 15.46
C VAL A 661 -37.39 12.11 14.94
N VAL A 662 -38.35 12.16 15.86
CA VAL A 662 -39.72 12.60 15.56
C VAL A 662 -39.77 14.13 15.69
N ALA A 663 -40.09 14.81 14.60
CA ALA A 663 -40.23 16.27 14.56
C ALA A 663 -41.65 16.67 14.12
N PRO A 664 -42.14 17.87 14.47
CA PRO A 664 -43.42 18.38 14.00
C PRO A 664 -43.53 18.44 12.47
N GLU A 665 -44.73 18.31 11.91
CA GLU A 665 -44.97 18.28 10.45
C GLU A 665 -44.49 19.54 9.71
N ASP A 666 -44.45 20.69 10.40
CA ASP A 666 -43.99 21.95 9.83
C ASP A 666 -42.46 22.12 9.89
N ALA A 667 -41.71 21.11 10.36
CA ALA A 667 -40.26 21.08 10.35
C ALA A 667 -39.72 21.06 8.92
N ARG A 668 -38.86 22.03 8.58
CA ARG A 668 -38.17 22.13 7.27
C ARG A 668 -36.72 21.66 7.33
N LYS A 669 -36.10 21.68 8.52
CA LYS A 669 -34.72 21.26 8.71
C LYS A 669 -34.55 20.71 10.12
N VAL A 670 -33.95 19.54 10.22
CA VAL A 670 -33.55 18.93 11.49
C VAL A 670 -32.05 18.68 11.46
N VAL A 671 -31.32 19.13 12.49
CA VAL A 671 -29.85 19.02 12.58
C VAL A 671 -29.47 18.47 13.94
N ALA A 672 -28.71 17.39 13.99
CA ALA A 672 -28.14 16.83 15.20
C ALA A 672 -26.72 17.33 15.43
N TYR A 673 -26.42 17.66 16.68
CA TYR A 673 -25.13 18.09 17.20
C TYR A 673 -24.71 17.07 18.27
N PHE A 674 -23.72 16.27 17.92
CA PHE A 674 -23.19 15.22 18.78
C PHE A 674 -22.19 15.81 19.78
N PRO A 675 -22.07 15.24 20.99
CA PRO A 675 -21.16 15.74 22.03
C PRO A 675 -19.68 15.59 21.65
N PHE A 676 -19.36 14.68 20.73
CA PHE A 676 -18.04 14.49 20.14
C PHE A 676 -17.77 15.40 18.92
N GLY A 677 -18.57 16.44 18.72
CA GLY A 677 -18.32 17.49 17.73
C GLY A 677 -18.84 17.21 16.32
N LEU A 678 -19.41 16.02 16.06
CA LEU A 678 -20.08 15.73 14.81
C LEU A 678 -21.36 16.56 14.68
N VAL A 679 -21.66 17.07 13.49
CA VAL A 679 -22.92 17.74 13.18
C VAL A 679 -23.51 17.11 11.92
N LYS A 680 -24.75 16.65 11.98
CA LYS A 680 -25.42 16.00 10.85
C LYS A 680 -26.79 16.59 10.63
N ARG A 681 -27.11 16.91 9.37
CA ARG A 681 -28.48 17.20 8.96
C ARG A 681 -29.22 15.88 8.78
N LEU A 682 -30.41 15.77 9.36
CA LEU A 682 -31.26 14.59 9.22
C LEU A 682 -32.08 14.70 7.92
N GLN A 683 -32.38 13.56 7.33
CA GLN A 683 -33.27 13.41 6.18
C GLN A 683 -34.63 12.90 6.65
N TYR A 684 -35.71 13.42 6.06
CA TYR A 684 -37.06 12.96 6.39
C TYR A 684 -37.36 11.69 5.60
N ASP A 685 -37.69 10.61 6.32
CA ASP A 685 -38.21 9.35 5.80
C ASP A 685 -39.75 9.46 5.79
N ASP A 686 -40.29 9.60 4.59
CA ASP A 686 -41.71 9.77 4.27
C ASP A 686 -42.53 8.49 4.48
N ILE A 687 -41.90 7.31 4.41
CA ILE A 687 -42.54 6.02 4.69
C ILE A 687 -42.72 5.83 6.19
N ARG A 688 -41.71 6.19 6.99
CA ARG A 688 -41.71 6.00 8.46
C ARG A 688 -42.20 7.21 9.24
N ASN A 689 -42.46 8.34 8.56
CA ASN A 689 -42.83 9.63 9.14
C ASN A 689 -41.84 10.10 10.24
N ARG A 690 -40.53 10.01 9.96
CA ARG A 690 -39.46 10.34 10.91
C ARG A 690 -38.25 10.93 10.22
N TRP A 691 -37.49 11.76 10.93
CA TRP A 691 -36.20 12.25 10.48
C TRP A 691 -35.11 11.26 10.89
N SER A 692 -34.18 10.91 10.00
CA SER A 692 -33.10 9.98 10.33
C SER A 692 -31.75 10.37 9.71
N VAL A 693 -30.67 9.87 10.30
CA VAL A 693 -29.31 9.98 9.73
C VAL A 693 -28.41 8.86 10.25
N ARG A 694 -27.57 8.31 9.37
CA ARG A 694 -26.45 7.43 9.74
C ARG A 694 -25.23 8.25 10.13
N PHE A 695 -24.47 7.79 11.13
CA PHE A 695 -23.29 8.51 11.57
C PHE A 695 -22.24 7.56 12.14
N LEU A 696 -20.97 7.70 11.76
CA LEU A 696 -19.92 6.89 12.38
C LEU A 696 -19.57 7.47 13.76
N VAL A 697 -19.50 6.58 14.75
CA VAL A 697 -18.92 6.91 16.07
C VAL A 697 -17.40 6.88 15.93
N PRO A 698 -16.68 7.97 16.23
CA PRO A 698 -15.22 7.97 16.22
C PRO A 698 -14.66 6.98 17.26
N ARG A 699 -13.60 6.23 16.91
CA ARG A 699 -13.02 5.17 17.77
C ARG A 699 -12.53 5.63 19.15
N TRP A 700 -12.31 6.93 19.34
CA TRP A 700 -11.89 7.50 20.63
C TRP A 700 -13.07 7.83 21.56
N VAL A 701 -14.31 7.73 21.08
CA VAL A 701 -15.49 7.93 21.94
C VAL A 701 -15.69 6.67 22.77
N THR A 702 -15.60 6.81 24.09
CA THR A 702 -15.80 5.71 25.04
C THR A 702 -17.24 5.21 25.02
N ASP A 703 -17.46 3.96 25.40
CA ASP A 703 -18.81 3.45 25.60
C ASP A 703 -19.54 4.19 26.74
N GLY A 704 -20.83 4.42 26.57
CA GLY A 704 -21.66 5.16 27.51
C GLY A 704 -22.89 5.84 26.88
N VAL A 705 -23.67 6.52 27.72
CA VAL A 705 -24.87 7.25 27.28
C VAL A 705 -24.53 8.71 27.00
N TYR A 706 -24.86 9.17 25.80
CA TYR A 706 -24.56 10.49 25.26
C TYR A 706 -25.83 11.27 24.95
N ASN A 707 -25.82 12.56 25.27
CA ASN A 707 -26.91 13.47 24.92
C ASN A 707 -26.61 14.20 23.60
N ILE A 708 -27.39 13.91 22.56
CA ILE A 708 -27.33 14.56 21.26
C ILE A 708 -28.30 15.74 21.27
N ARG A 709 -27.79 16.94 20.93
CA ARG A 709 -28.64 18.14 20.80
C ARG A 709 -29.18 18.21 19.38
N VAL A 710 -30.49 18.25 19.22
CA VAL A 710 -31.16 18.33 17.92
C VAL A 710 -31.84 19.68 17.76
N GLN A 711 -31.50 20.40 16.71
CA GLN A 711 -32.14 21.63 16.28
C GLN A 711 -33.21 21.33 15.24
N ILE A 712 -34.43 21.76 15.50
CA ILE A 712 -35.57 21.68 14.57
C ILE A 712 -35.88 23.11 14.11
N VAL A 713 -35.88 23.33 12.80
CA VAL A 713 -36.24 24.60 12.18
C VAL A 713 -37.59 24.44 11.49
N HIS A 714 -38.56 25.24 11.93
CA HIS A 714 -39.91 25.25 11.40
C HIS A 714 -40.01 26.07 10.12
N SER A 715 -41.09 25.88 9.36
CA SER A 715 -41.38 26.59 8.12
C SER A 715 -41.45 28.12 8.24
N ASN A 716 -41.77 28.64 9.43
CA ASN A 716 -41.80 30.06 9.75
C ASN A 716 -40.44 30.62 10.24
N GLY A 717 -39.37 29.81 10.21
CA GLY A 717 -38.03 30.19 10.66
C GLY A 717 -37.80 30.08 12.17
N ARG A 718 -38.82 29.71 12.97
CA ARG A 718 -38.66 29.44 14.41
C ARG A 718 -37.76 28.23 14.61
N MET A 719 -36.89 28.30 15.62
CA MET A 719 -35.98 27.20 15.99
C MET A 719 -36.33 26.63 17.36
N GLU A 720 -36.35 25.31 17.47
CA GLU A 720 -36.53 24.55 18.70
C GLU A 720 -35.32 23.62 18.91
N TRP A 721 -34.91 23.41 20.16
CA TRP A 721 -33.85 22.47 20.52
C TRP A 721 -34.42 21.33 21.37
N LYS A 722 -34.00 20.10 21.05
CA LYS A 722 -34.29 18.89 21.83
C LYS A 722 -32.98 18.21 22.23
N SER A 723 -32.96 17.53 23.38
CA SER A 723 -31.88 16.60 23.74
C SER A 723 -32.40 15.18 23.59
N ILE A 724 -31.61 14.31 22.97
CA ILE A 724 -31.93 12.89 22.77
C ILE A 724 -30.78 12.07 23.31
N GLU A 725 -31.08 11.12 24.18
CA GLU A 725 -30.10 10.17 24.67
C GLU A 725 -29.80 9.09 23.64
N TYR A 726 -28.52 8.78 23.49
CA TYR A 726 -28.00 7.79 22.57
C TYR A 726 -26.90 7.01 23.27
N THR A 727 -26.96 5.68 23.25
CA THR A 727 -25.95 4.82 23.89
C THR A 727 -24.94 4.36 22.85
N ILE A 728 -23.66 4.59 23.13
CA ILE A 728 -22.53 4.00 22.41
C ILE A 728 -22.10 2.81 23.24
N ASP A 729 -22.06 1.65 22.61
CA ASP A 729 -21.60 0.40 23.19
C ASP A 729 -20.85 -0.32 22.07
N GLY A 730 -19.56 -0.56 22.26
CA GLY A 730 -18.67 -1.14 21.27
C GLY A 730 -18.47 -2.64 21.43
N THR A 731 -19.06 -3.22 22.48
CA THR A 731 -18.85 -4.62 22.86
C THR A 731 -19.84 -5.52 22.11
N GLU A 732 -19.37 -6.64 21.57
CA GLU A 732 -20.27 -7.64 20.99
C GLU A 732 -21.02 -8.40 22.09
N PRO A 733 -22.30 -8.77 21.86
CA PRO A 733 -23.04 -9.45 22.89
C PRO A 733 -22.55 -10.89 23.13
N GLU A 734 -22.29 -11.26 24.39
CA GLU A 734 -21.97 -12.64 24.77
C GLU A 734 -23.23 -13.49 24.98
N PHE A 735 -23.20 -14.73 24.51
CA PHE A 735 -24.29 -15.70 24.71
C PHE A 735 -23.78 -17.14 24.67
N GLU A 736 -24.54 -18.03 25.27
CA GLU A 736 -24.39 -19.48 25.11
C GLU A 736 -25.60 -20.03 24.35
N ALA A 737 -25.37 -20.93 23.39
CA ALA A 737 -26.43 -21.58 22.64
C ALA A 737 -26.40 -23.09 22.86
N ILE A 738 -27.59 -23.68 23.03
CA ILE A 738 -27.80 -25.10 23.23
C ILE A 738 -28.57 -25.63 22.02
N LEU A 739 -27.90 -26.50 21.25
CA LEU A 739 -28.46 -27.18 20.09
C LEU A 739 -28.17 -28.67 20.17
N PRO A 740 -29.03 -29.54 19.60
CA PRO A 740 -28.76 -30.96 19.49
C PRO A 740 -27.58 -31.21 18.54
N GLU A 741 -26.69 -32.12 18.93
CA GLU A 741 -25.52 -32.52 18.13
C GLU A 741 -25.91 -33.41 16.92
N TYR A 742 -27.02 -34.16 17.04
CA TYR A 742 -27.55 -35.08 16.04
C TYR A 742 -29.05 -34.88 15.83
N VAL A 743 -29.52 -34.90 14.58
CA VAL A 743 -30.94 -34.82 14.23
C VAL A 743 -31.28 -35.58 12.97
N GLU A 744 -32.50 -36.10 12.91
CA GLU A 744 -33.03 -36.76 11.73
C GLU A 744 -33.64 -35.74 10.75
N PRO A 745 -33.51 -35.93 9.43
CA PRO A 745 -34.22 -35.11 8.44
C PRO A 745 -35.73 -35.10 8.72
N GLY A 746 -36.39 -33.94 8.60
CA GLY A 746 -37.82 -33.78 8.94
C GLY A 746 -38.10 -33.52 10.43
N GLN A 747 -37.11 -33.63 11.32
CA GLN A 747 -37.29 -33.40 12.75
C GLN A 747 -37.38 -31.89 13.08
N ARG A 748 -38.24 -31.55 14.05
CA ARG A 748 -38.22 -30.23 14.69
C ARG A 748 -37.14 -30.18 15.75
N ILE A 749 -36.25 -29.21 15.62
CA ILE A 749 -35.19 -28.96 16.58
C ILE A 749 -35.56 -27.79 17.47
N THR A 750 -35.35 -27.95 18.77
CA THR A 750 -35.46 -26.83 19.72
C THR A 750 -34.10 -26.18 19.84
N ILE A 751 -34.05 -24.87 19.62
CA ILE A 751 -32.86 -24.05 19.82
C ILE A 751 -33.10 -23.21 21.06
N GLU A 752 -32.19 -23.27 22.03
CA GLU A 752 -32.19 -22.42 23.21
C GLU A 752 -30.93 -21.56 23.25
N VAL A 753 -31.08 -20.29 23.61
CA VAL A 753 -29.98 -19.34 23.71
C VAL A 753 -30.08 -18.59 25.04
N ASP A 754 -29.02 -18.65 25.83
CA ASP A 754 -28.84 -17.85 27.05
C ASP A 754 -27.98 -16.62 26.73
N PRO A 755 -28.58 -15.44 26.55
CA PRO A 755 -27.80 -14.22 26.44
C PRO A 755 -27.27 -13.84 27.83
N LEU A 756 -25.95 -13.74 27.98
CA LEU A 756 -25.30 -13.37 29.24
C LEU A 756 -25.53 -11.88 29.61
N GLU A 757 -26.27 -11.16 28.75
CA GLU A 757 -26.64 -9.76 28.90
C GLU A 757 -27.99 -9.42 28.24
N GLN A 758 -28.40 -8.15 28.31
CA GLN A 758 -29.70 -7.72 27.77
C GLN A 758 -29.70 -7.56 26.25
N VAL A 759 -30.35 -8.50 25.57
CA VAL A 759 -30.41 -8.53 24.10
C VAL A 759 -31.74 -8.02 23.53
N ARG A 760 -31.71 -7.62 22.25
CA ARG A 760 -32.85 -7.09 21.50
C ARG A 760 -33.49 -8.15 20.61
N THR A 761 -32.69 -8.93 19.91
CA THR A 761 -33.14 -10.00 19.01
C THR A 761 -32.19 -11.17 19.07
N VAL A 762 -32.75 -12.38 19.04
CA VAL A 762 -32.01 -13.61 18.82
C VAL A 762 -32.65 -14.32 17.63
N GLU A 763 -31.86 -14.60 16.60
CA GLU A 763 -32.31 -15.20 15.35
C GLU A 763 -31.41 -16.40 15.03
N ALA A 764 -31.99 -17.47 14.49
CA ALA A 764 -31.27 -18.65 14.03
C ALA A 764 -31.49 -18.85 12.54
N TYR A 765 -30.42 -19.17 11.81
CA TYR A 765 -30.44 -19.36 10.35
C TYR A 765 -29.79 -20.68 9.99
N VAL A 766 -30.38 -21.42 9.06
CA VAL A 766 -29.67 -22.51 8.36
C VAL A 766 -28.83 -21.88 7.27
N ILE A 767 -27.50 -22.05 7.31
CA ILE A 767 -26.59 -21.40 6.36
C ILE A 767 -26.82 -21.94 4.94
N GLU A 768 -27.05 -23.24 4.82
CA GLU A 768 -27.19 -23.96 3.57
C GLU A 768 -28.53 -23.67 2.86
N ASP A 769 -29.56 -23.21 3.58
CA ASP A 769 -30.80 -22.67 3.01
C ASP A 769 -31.32 -21.45 3.80
N PRO A 770 -30.90 -20.22 3.42
CA PRO A 770 -31.23 -18.99 4.13
C PRO A 770 -32.73 -18.65 4.22
N ARG A 771 -33.59 -19.38 3.48
CA ARG A 771 -35.05 -19.26 3.57
C ARG A 771 -35.61 -19.84 4.87
N HIS A 772 -34.84 -20.72 5.53
CA HIS A 772 -35.18 -21.32 6.81
C HIS A 772 -34.47 -20.55 7.92
N SER A 773 -35.19 -19.59 8.51
CA SER A 773 -34.75 -18.86 9.68
C SER A 773 -35.89 -18.69 10.67
N ILE A 774 -35.56 -18.68 11.95
CA ILE A 774 -36.51 -18.43 13.03
C ILE A 774 -36.00 -17.32 13.93
N ARG A 775 -36.94 -16.59 14.51
CA ARG A 775 -36.66 -15.65 15.58
C ARG A 775 -37.04 -16.31 16.90
N LEU A 776 -36.07 -16.44 17.81
CA LEU A 776 -36.30 -17.06 19.11
C LEU A 776 -37.08 -16.09 20.01
N THR A 777 -37.92 -16.65 20.88
CA THR A 777 -38.79 -15.92 21.80
C THR A 777 -38.27 -16.06 23.22
N LEU A 778 -38.24 -14.97 23.97
CA LEU A 778 -37.84 -14.98 25.38
C LEU A 778 -38.89 -15.72 26.21
N ASP A 779 -38.48 -16.78 26.90
CA ASP A 779 -39.22 -17.38 27.98
C ASP A 779 -38.98 -16.57 29.27
N THR A 780 -40.04 -15.98 29.79
CA THR A 780 -39.97 -15.11 30.97
C THR A 780 -39.76 -15.85 32.30
N GLU A 781 -39.94 -17.17 32.34
CA GLU A 781 -39.71 -17.97 33.55
C GLU A 781 -38.26 -18.43 33.68
N THR A 782 -37.64 -18.80 32.55
CA THR A 782 -36.25 -19.33 32.51
C THR A 782 -35.21 -18.27 32.14
N GLY A 783 -35.60 -17.21 31.44
CA GLY A 783 -34.69 -16.18 30.92
C GLY A 783 -34.05 -16.53 29.57
N LEU A 784 -34.32 -17.72 29.04
CA LEU A 784 -33.76 -18.23 27.79
C LEU A 784 -34.59 -17.77 26.57
N TYR A 785 -33.92 -17.59 25.44
CA TYR A 785 -34.57 -17.42 24.14
C TYR A 785 -34.71 -18.79 23.47
N SER A 786 -35.94 -19.21 23.19
CA SER A 786 -36.20 -20.52 22.57
C SER A 786 -37.07 -20.44 21.33
N GLY A 787 -36.97 -21.46 20.48
CA GLY A 787 -37.79 -21.60 19.27
C GLY A 787 -37.57 -22.94 18.57
N GLU A 788 -38.60 -23.40 17.88
CA GLU A 788 -38.57 -24.63 17.09
C GLU A 788 -38.24 -24.33 15.62
N LEU A 789 -37.20 -24.96 15.09
CA LEU A 789 -36.85 -24.91 13.67
C LEU A 789 -37.20 -26.28 13.06
N GLU A 790 -38.02 -26.28 12.00
CA GLU A 790 -38.36 -27.50 11.26
C GLU A 790 -37.35 -27.67 10.11
N LEU A 791 -36.65 -28.81 10.10
CA LEU A 791 -35.70 -29.14 9.05
C LEU A 791 -36.43 -29.86 7.90
N PRO A 792 -36.35 -29.37 6.64
CA PRO A 792 -36.87 -30.08 5.47
C PRO A 792 -36.43 -31.54 5.36
N GLU A 793 -37.34 -32.42 4.91
CA GLU A 793 -37.08 -33.87 4.71
C GLU A 793 -36.09 -34.16 3.55
N GLU A 794 -35.83 -33.19 2.66
CA GLU A 794 -35.09 -33.39 1.40
C GLU A 794 -33.58 -33.06 1.48
N TYR A 795 -32.97 -32.93 2.67
CA TYR A 795 -31.53 -32.68 2.77
C TYR A 795 -30.69 -33.94 2.56
N GLU A 796 -29.92 -33.98 1.47
CA GLU A 796 -28.89 -35.02 1.21
C GLU A 796 -27.53 -34.71 1.90
N LEU A 797 -27.50 -33.83 2.90
CA LEU A 797 -26.27 -33.39 3.56
C LEU A 797 -25.94 -34.29 4.76
N GLU A 798 -24.64 -34.51 5.02
CA GLU A 798 -24.17 -35.24 6.21
C GLU A 798 -24.21 -34.38 7.49
N SER A 799 -24.14 -33.05 7.35
CA SER A 799 -24.30 -32.06 8.41
C SER A 799 -24.86 -30.75 7.88
N LEU A 800 -25.42 -29.93 8.77
CA LEU A 800 -25.94 -28.59 8.48
C LEU A 800 -25.39 -27.58 9.49
N THR A 801 -25.22 -26.33 9.07
CA THR A 801 -24.71 -25.28 9.95
C THR A 801 -25.83 -24.34 10.36
N ILE A 802 -26.07 -24.24 11.67
CA ILE A 802 -27.01 -23.28 12.25
C ILE A 802 -26.24 -22.10 12.78
N ARG A 803 -26.49 -20.93 12.20
CA ARG A 803 -25.97 -19.66 12.67
C ARG A 803 -26.93 -19.02 13.65
N ILE A 804 -26.48 -18.81 14.88
CA ILE A 804 -27.17 -17.97 15.87
C ILE A 804 -26.67 -16.54 15.73
N VAL A 805 -27.60 -15.60 15.66
CA VAL A 805 -27.33 -14.17 15.57
C VAL A 805 -28.00 -13.49 16.74
N VAL A 806 -27.19 -13.02 17.68
CA VAL A 806 -27.66 -12.21 18.80
C VAL A 806 -27.37 -10.75 18.51
N ARG A 807 -28.35 -9.89 18.76
CA ARG A 807 -28.18 -8.45 18.71
C ARG A 807 -28.60 -7.82 20.02
N ASP A 808 -27.76 -6.95 20.55
CA ASP A 808 -28.05 -6.23 21.79
C ASP A 808 -28.97 -5.01 21.57
N ARG A 809 -29.18 -4.22 22.62
CA ARG A 809 -29.97 -2.98 22.54
C ARG A 809 -29.27 -1.87 21.74
N ALA A 810 -27.94 -1.81 21.76
CA ALA A 810 -27.12 -0.90 20.96
C ALA A 810 -27.04 -1.29 19.48
N ARG A 811 -27.57 -2.48 19.13
CA ARG A 811 -27.51 -3.15 17.82
C ARG A 811 -26.12 -3.69 17.46
N ASN A 812 -25.25 -3.92 18.44
CA ASN A 812 -24.08 -4.77 18.22
C ASN A 812 -24.56 -6.18 17.91
N ARG A 813 -23.76 -6.91 17.12
CA ARG A 813 -24.14 -8.19 16.55
C ARG A 813 -23.03 -9.19 16.80
N HIS A 814 -23.36 -10.30 17.45
CA HIS A 814 -22.50 -11.47 17.56
C HIS A 814 -23.12 -12.62 16.76
N GLU A 815 -22.29 -13.35 16.01
CA GLU A 815 -22.70 -14.51 15.20
C GLU A 815 -21.92 -15.75 15.64
N GLN A 816 -22.61 -16.84 15.96
CA GLN A 816 -21.99 -18.12 16.31
C GLN A 816 -22.57 -19.25 15.46
N ASP A 817 -21.69 -19.98 14.78
CA ASP A 817 -22.04 -21.11 13.92
C ASP A 817 -21.94 -22.42 14.70
N HIS A 818 -22.99 -23.25 14.60
CA HIS A 818 -23.07 -24.57 15.21
C HIS A 818 -23.31 -25.61 14.13
N GLU A 819 -22.39 -26.56 14.00
CA GLU A 819 -22.57 -27.71 13.12
C GLU A 819 -23.46 -28.74 13.79
N VAL A 820 -24.43 -29.26 13.05
CA VAL A 820 -25.39 -30.26 13.50
C VAL A 820 -25.35 -31.43 12.51
N ILE A 821 -25.10 -32.64 13.02
CA ILE A 821 -24.94 -33.83 12.19
C ILE A 821 -26.30 -34.42 11.85
N LEU A 822 -26.54 -34.71 10.58
CA LEU A 822 -27.76 -35.36 10.12
C LEU A 822 -27.60 -36.88 10.21
N ALA A 823 -28.38 -37.52 11.08
CA ALA A 823 -28.39 -38.97 11.20
C ALA A 823 -29.17 -39.56 10.01
N ILE A 824 -28.46 -40.11 9.03
CA ILE A 824 -29.06 -40.91 7.98
C ILE A 824 -29.42 -42.26 8.61
N THR A 825 -30.71 -42.52 8.83
CA THR A 825 -31.17 -43.87 9.21
C THR A 825 -30.98 -44.80 8.02
N GLU A 826 -29.94 -45.63 8.04
CA GLU A 826 -29.96 -46.86 7.26
C GLU A 826 -31.11 -47.73 7.79
N GLU A 827 -32.12 -47.99 6.96
CA GLU A 827 -33.13 -49.00 7.22
C GLU A 827 -32.45 -50.37 7.42
N GLY A 828 -32.25 -50.78 8.67
CA GLY A 828 -31.98 -52.18 9.00
C GLY A 828 -30.84 -52.44 9.97
N CYS A 829 -30.98 -52.06 11.24
CA CYS A 829 -30.31 -52.79 12.31
C CYS A 829 -31.12 -52.78 13.61
N GLU A 830 -31.92 -53.83 13.82
CA GLU A 830 -32.42 -54.17 15.16
C GLU A 830 -31.21 -54.53 16.04
N THR A 831 -30.87 -53.66 16.99
CA THR A 831 -30.17 -54.10 18.20
C THR A 831 -30.88 -53.54 19.43
N THR A 832 -31.21 -54.46 20.33
CA THR A 832 -32.03 -54.26 21.52
C THR A 832 -31.29 -53.47 22.60
N PRO A 833 -31.97 -52.60 23.38
CA PRO A 833 -31.33 -51.85 24.46
C PRO A 833 -31.20 -52.71 25.73
N PRO A 834 -30.08 -52.66 26.48
CA PRO A 834 -30.00 -53.27 27.79
C PRO A 834 -30.71 -52.38 28.83
N THR A 835 -31.77 -52.91 29.42
CA THR A 835 -32.47 -52.34 30.57
C THR A 835 -31.65 -52.49 31.86
N THR A 836 -31.33 -51.39 32.54
CA THR A 836 -31.36 -51.32 34.02
C THR A 836 -31.39 -49.86 34.52
N PRO A 837 -32.21 -49.50 35.53
CA PRO A 837 -32.44 -48.11 35.92
C PRO A 837 -31.55 -47.67 37.10
N VAL A 838 -31.08 -46.42 37.09
CA VAL A 838 -30.52 -45.74 38.27
C VAL A 838 -31.28 -44.42 38.48
N ALA A 839 -31.75 -44.23 39.71
CA ALA A 839 -32.60 -43.14 40.20
C ALA A 839 -31.89 -41.77 40.28
N PRO A 840 -32.64 -40.65 40.33
CA PRO A 840 -32.06 -39.31 40.31
C PRO A 840 -31.62 -38.85 41.71
N GLN A 841 -30.42 -38.28 41.81
CA GLN A 841 -30.03 -37.45 42.95
C GLN A 841 -29.96 -35.98 42.53
N THR A 842 -30.88 -35.21 43.10
CA THR A 842 -30.91 -33.75 43.21
C THR A 842 -29.66 -33.22 43.90
N ALA A 843 -29.04 -32.16 43.37
CA ALA A 843 -28.12 -31.31 44.12
C ALA A 843 -28.46 -29.84 43.87
N ALA A 844 -28.93 -29.18 44.94
CA ALA A 844 -29.19 -27.76 45.02
C ALA A 844 -27.87 -26.97 45.12
N LEU A 845 -27.75 -25.89 44.36
CA LEU A 845 -26.69 -24.89 44.52
C LEU A 845 -27.10 -23.89 45.60
N GLY A 846 -26.45 -23.99 46.76
CA GLY A 846 -26.50 -23.05 47.86
C GLY A 846 -25.14 -22.38 48.05
N SER A 847 -25.18 -21.05 48.15
CA SER A 847 -24.10 -20.11 48.44
C SER A 847 -23.11 -20.49 49.57
N ALA A 848 -21.82 -20.16 49.41
CA ALA A 848 -21.08 -19.17 50.22
C ALA A 848 -19.55 -19.44 50.34
N ARG A 849 -18.78 -18.38 50.05
CA ARG A 849 -17.48 -17.94 50.61
C ARG A 849 -16.67 -18.93 51.49
N SER A 850 -15.39 -19.12 51.18
CA SER A 850 -14.26 -18.62 52.00
C SER A 850 -12.86 -18.98 51.45
N ARG A 851 -11.86 -18.29 52.00
CA ARG A 851 -10.43 -18.13 51.67
C ARG A 851 -9.52 -19.36 51.89
N SER A 852 -8.27 -19.19 51.42
CA SER A 852 -6.97 -19.73 51.90
C SER A 852 -6.45 -20.92 51.09
N GLN A 853 -5.36 -20.75 50.34
CA GLN A 853 -3.91 -20.76 50.68
C GLN A 853 -3.28 -22.13 50.35
N ASP A 854 -2.19 -22.05 49.58
CA ASP A 854 -0.96 -22.86 49.60
C ASP A 854 -1.07 -24.39 49.68
N ALA A 855 -0.56 -25.08 48.65
CA ALA A 855 0.66 -25.89 48.78
C ALA A 855 1.01 -26.64 47.48
N GLU A 856 2.31 -26.59 47.16
CA GLU A 856 3.04 -27.42 46.20
C GLU A 856 2.93 -28.93 46.50
N TRP A 857 3.32 -29.78 45.54
CA TRP A 857 4.34 -30.86 45.65
C TRP A 857 4.13 -31.95 44.57
N PHE A 858 4.95 -31.87 43.52
CA PHE A 858 5.87 -32.88 42.95
C PHE A 858 5.54 -34.39 42.79
N TYR A 859 6.14 -34.92 41.69
CA TYR A 859 6.40 -36.31 41.24
C TYR A 859 5.26 -37.06 40.52
N GLY A 860 5.46 -37.74 39.39
CA GLY A 860 6.65 -38.01 38.59
C GLY A 860 6.39 -39.14 37.56
N TRP A 861 7.03 -39.00 36.40
CA TRP A 861 7.60 -40.04 35.52
C TRP A 861 6.77 -41.26 35.06
N THR A 862 6.63 -41.38 33.74
CA THR A 862 6.98 -42.50 32.81
C THR A 862 5.97 -42.47 31.65
N GLY A 863 6.32 -42.41 30.36
CA GLY A 863 7.51 -42.89 29.68
C GLY A 863 7.18 -44.23 29.02
N CYS A 864 6.68 -44.22 27.78
CA CYS A 864 6.93 -45.27 26.79
C CYS A 864 6.47 -44.83 25.39
N ALA A 865 7.41 -44.91 24.46
CA ALA A 865 7.24 -44.72 23.03
C ALA A 865 7.37 -46.08 22.30
N TRP A 866 7.20 -46.02 20.98
CA TRP A 866 7.41 -47.05 19.93
C TRP A 866 6.21 -47.94 19.64
N SER A 867 5.90 -48.34 18.40
CA SER A 867 6.31 -48.01 17.03
C SER A 867 5.68 -49.09 16.13
N ASN A 868 5.62 -48.85 14.82
CA ASN A 868 5.45 -49.83 13.72
C ASN A 868 4.05 -50.42 13.55
N GLU A 869 3.61 -50.83 12.36
CA GLU A 869 3.82 -50.54 10.92
C GLU A 869 2.87 -51.57 10.25
N THR A 870 2.35 -51.26 9.06
CA THR A 870 1.82 -52.21 8.05
C THR A 870 0.67 -53.15 8.45
N ASP A 871 -0.52 -52.96 7.88
CA ASP A 871 -0.92 -53.73 6.68
C ASP A 871 -2.23 -53.22 6.06
N MET A 872 -2.27 -53.31 4.73
CA MET A 872 -3.43 -53.10 3.86
C MET A 872 -4.49 -54.18 4.10
N GLU A 873 -5.78 -53.85 4.04
CA GLU A 873 -6.67 -54.31 2.98
C GLU A 873 -8.11 -53.80 3.13
N TYR A 874 -8.70 -53.59 1.95
CA TYR A 874 -10.11 -53.31 1.70
C TYR A 874 -11.07 -54.19 2.49
N CYS A 875 -12.12 -53.58 3.05
CA CYS A 875 -13.47 -54.11 2.89
C CYS A 875 -14.50 -52.99 3.11
N SER A 876 -15.21 -52.69 2.03
CA SER A 876 -16.47 -51.96 2.00
C SER A 876 -17.54 -52.64 2.84
N THR A 877 -18.26 -51.86 3.64
CA THR A 877 -19.72 -51.69 3.61
C THR A 877 -20.03 -50.43 4.36
#